data_AF-A0A5C6M4V8-F1
#
_entry.id   AF-A0A5C6M4V8-F1
#
_cell.length_a   1.000
_cell.length_b   1.000
_cell.length_c   1.000
_cell.angle_alpha   90.00
_cell.angle_beta   90.00
_cell.angle_gamma   90.00
#
_symmetry.space_group_name_H-M   'P 1'
#
loop_
_entity.id
_entity.type
_entity.pdbx_description
1 polymer ?
#
loop_
_entity_poly.entity_id
_entity_poly.type
_entity_poly.pdbx_seq_one_letter_code
_entity_poly.pdbx_strand_id
1 'polypeptide(L)'
;MRGILTVLAAFLLSSSTLITVAQEPADKRTQADAEMQKNNFNDALQLYRDLLALPAGTSHDLQQALLCLQHLGKIHELDSLIESAVTVQPARFDLLLAASQGYQSAQKFGFLIAGRFERGGHRGGGEYASVTDRDRIRSLQLLLQALQVAESDPTVSASFKADAWNQVAAQISTDQSTEPWKLQLLSDLTKLPDPEPGETPWMFRGRGPGTPPAAPVDEQGQPVFHKLPASWETAASDGECWRWALQQVSTLDPARRSTTELLFAEFLQRQFGAGTTWNQPWAEPVQPAQNNGKTDPQKSSLLSLQDSETQARLATGIKRFTLPDEFNFLKIARSVAERNDASARNALELLIRERMDRTQYPQAAALLRELLELTPAKEADAVRQRISQIEGNWLQFLPAETQPAIGKASFDIRFRNGRKVTFSAVPVNVDLLLDDLRKYLASNPEQPNFRRAQLPDIGWRLIEADGKKYLNGKPIEWTVDLNPADGHFDDTKTIEAPLPKAGAWWVQAQLQDGNTSRMILWLADLAIAEKQTESGTLIYVADAVTGSPVPRTDLQFFGWQFNYENQRPRINTSRFADRTDANGLCTPPVTPEQTQNQWLISAKAPDGRTAFTGFGNLWVAQKIEPLAWSPLKIYAITDRPIYRPGHTVNYSLWLRRPLFDGDSNEWAEKPVWIQIRNPQGEAVSEQQLQTDARGAVSGQYVLPADAQLGTWTVMAARQVQVVRLIEENGQTRTVNETDREALGGG
;
A
#
# COMPACT_ATOMS: atom_id res chain seq x y z
N MET A 1 -2.00 -37.42 -93.51
CA MET A 1 -2.06 -36.68 -92.22
C MET A 1 -3.19 -37.25 -91.39
N ARG A 2 -2.91 -37.70 -90.14
CA ARG A 2 -3.81 -37.89 -88.97
C ARG A 2 -5.10 -38.72 -89.23
N GLY A 3 -5.24 -39.99 -88.82
CA GLY A 3 -5.12 -40.57 -87.46
C GLY A 3 -6.51 -40.55 -86.78
N ILE A 4 -7.43 -41.47 -87.10
CA ILE A 4 -7.74 -42.78 -86.47
C ILE A 4 -8.73 -42.73 -85.28
N LEU A 5 -9.90 -43.34 -85.55
CA LEU A 5 -10.84 -44.16 -84.75
C LEU A 5 -11.54 -43.69 -83.44
N THR A 6 -12.89 -43.58 -83.55
CA THR A 6 -13.97 -44.43 -82.98
C THR A 6 -14.06 -44.80 -81.48
N VAL A 7 -15.22 -44.50 -80.86
CA VAL A 7 -16.26 -45.42 -80.27
C VAL A 7 -16.97 -44.82 -79.04
N LEU A 8 -18.31 -44.93 -79.05
CA LEU A 8 -19.29 -44.69 -77.98
C LEU A 8 -18.99 -45.40 -76.65
N ALA A 9 -19.32 -44.76 -75.51
CA ALA A 9 -19.70 -45.48 -74.29
C ALA A 9 -20.74 -44.70 -73.48
N ALA A 10 -21.75 -45.44 -73.03
CA ALA A 10 -22.98 -44.98 -72.39
C ALA A 10 -22.80 -44.69 -70.89
N PHE A 11 -23.70 -43.84 -70.39
CA PHE A 11 -23.93 -43.45 -69.00
C PHE A 11 -24.16 -44.65 -68.06
N LEU A 12 -23.47 -44.67 -66.92
CA LEU A 12 -23.85 -45.38 -65.71
C LEU A 12 -23.71 -44.44 -64.51
N LEU A 13 -24.81 -44.27 -63.78
CA LEU A 13 -24.92 -43.54 -62.52
C LEU A 13 -24.16 -44.26 -61.41
N SER A 14 -23.34 -43.53 -60.65
CA SER A 14 -22.92 -43.91 -59.30
C SER A 14 -23.26 -42.78 -58.33
N SER A 15 -24.35 -42.98 -57.59
CA SER A 15 -24.70 -42.23 -56.39
C SER A 15 -23.81 -42.72 -55.24
N SER A 16 -22.72 -42.02 -54.97
CA SER A 16 -21.89 -42.21 -53.80
C SER A 16 -22.56 -41.53 -52.60
N THR A 17 -23.23 -42.30 -51.76
CA THR A 17 -23.53 -41.89 -50.38
C THR A 17 -22.21 -41.65 -49.66
N LEU A 18 -21.88 -40.39 -49.41
CA LEU A 18 -20.82 -39.99 -48.48
C LEU A 18 -21.25 -40.43 -47.07
N ILE A 19 -20.77 -41.58 -46.65
CA ILE A 19 -20.73 -41.95 -45.24
C ILE A 19 -19.66 -41.05 -44.62
N THR A 20 -20.07 -39.98 -43.94
CA THR A 20 -19.20 -39.27 -43.01
C THR A 20 -18.86 -40.25 -41.88
N VAL A 21 -17.70 -40.89 -41.97
CA VAL A 21 -17.12 -41.62 -40.85
C VAL A 21 -16.91 -40.61 -39.73
N ALA A 22 -17.56 -40.83 -38.58
CA ALA A 22 -17.32 -40.01 -37.40
C ALA A 22 -15.83 -40.15 -37.03
N GLN A 23 -15.10 -39.04 -37.05
CA GLN A 23 -13.68 -39.01 -36.71
C GLN A 23 -13.50 -39.45 -35.25
N GLU A 24 -12.51 -40.31 -34.99
CA GLU A 24 -12.21 -40.78 -33.63
C GLU A 24 -11.89 -39.59 -32.71
N PRO A 25 -12.39 -39.57 -31.45
CA PRO A 25 -12.13 -38.48 -30.52
C PRO A 25 -10.65 -38.17 -30.30
N ALA A 26 -9.77 -39.18 -30.37
CA ALA A 26 -8.33 -39.00 -30.24
C ALA A 26 -7.71 -38.22 -31.41
N ASP A 27 -8.12 -38.53 -32.64
CA ASP A 27 -7.65 -37.83 -33.85
C ASP A 27 -8.13 -36.38 -33.85
N LYS A 28 -9.39 -36.17 -33.44
CA LYS A 28 -9.98 -34.83 -33.34
C LYS A 28 -9.28 -33.97 -32.29
N ARG A 29 -8.87 -34.55 -31.15
CA ARG A 29 -8.07 -33.86 -30.11
C ARG A 29 -6.69 -33.47 -30.62
N THR A 30 -6.01 -34.39 -31.30
CA THR A 30 -4.70 -34.10 -31.92
C THR A 30 -4.80 -32.95 -32.91
N GLN A 31 -5.88 -32.90 -33.69
CA GLN A 31 -6.18 -31.79 -34.59
C GLN A 31 -6.44 -30.48 -33.82
N ALA A 32 -7.23 -30.52 -32.74
CA ALA A 32 -7.48 -29.35 -31.90
C ALA A 32 -6.20 -28.77 -31.29
N ASP A 33 -5.34 -29.63 -30.76
CA ASP A 33 -4.03 -29.25 -30.20
C ASP A 33 -3.11 -28.65 -31.28
N ALA A 34 -3.15 -29.19 -32.50
CA ALA A 34 -2.39 -28.64 -33.63
C ALA A 34 -2.88 -27.24 -34.04
N GLU A 35 -4.19 -26.99 -34.03
CA GLU A 35 -4.75 -25.66 -34.30
C GLU A 35 -4.43 -24.68 -33.15
N MET A 36 -4.44 -25.15 -31.90
CA MET A 36 -4.02 -24.36 -30.74
C MET A 36 -2.56 -23.91 -30.87
N GLN A 37 -1.65 -24.80 -31.26
CA GLN A 37 -0.23 -24.48 -31.49
C GLN A 37 0.00 -23.48 -32.64
N LYS A 38 -0.90 -23.44 -33.63
CA LYS A 38 -0.87 -22.47 -34.73
C LYS A 38 -1.46 -21.10 -34.33
N ASN A 39 -1.95 -20.95 -33.10
CA ASN A 39 -2.75 -19.81 -32.64
C ASN A 39 -4.09 -19.64 -33.39
N ASN A 40 -4.61 -20.70 -34.01
CA ASN A 40 -5.92 -20.74 -34.64
C ASN A 40 -7.02 -21.00 -33.60
N PHE A 41 -7.12 -20.11 -32.61
CA PHE A 41 -7.92 -20.32 -31.39
C PHE A 41 -9.41 -20.56 -31.67
N ASN A 42 -9.97 -19.98 -32.73
CA ASN A 42 -11.39 -20.19 -33.06
C ASN A 42 -11.66 -21.61 -33.59
N ASP A 43 -10.76 -22.14 -34.41
CA ASP A 43 -10.90 -23.49 -34.98
C ASP A 43 -10.60 -24.55 -33.90
N ALA A 44 -9.57 -24.31 -33.09
CA ALA A 44 -9.26 -25.14 -31.92
C ALA A 44 -10.45 -25.19 -30.95
N LEU A 45 -11.06 -24.04 -30.62
CA LEU A 45 -12.22 -23.97 -29.73
C LEU A 45 -13.40 -24.80 -30.23
N GLN A 46 -13.71 -24.76 -31.53
CA GLN A 46 -14.81 -25.57 -32.09
C GLN A 46 -14.53 -27.07 -31.94
N LEU A 47 -13.29 -27.50 -32.22
CA LEU A 47 -12.91 -28.90 -32.07
C LEU A 47 -12.97 -29.36 -30.61
N TYR A 48 -12.51 -28.55 -29.65
CA TYR A 48 -12.64 -28.87 -28.23
C TYR A 48 -14.09 -28.87 -27.74
N ARG A 49 -14.95 -27.96 -28.24
CA ARG A 49 -16.39 -27.98 -27.93
C ARG A 49 -17.05 -29.28 -28.36
N ASP A 50 -16.76 -29.72 -29.57
CA ASP A 50 -17.30 -30.96 -30.08
C ASP A 50 -16.82 -32.17 -29.27
N LEU A 51 -15.57 -32.15 -28.78
CA LEU A 51 -15.03 -33.18 -27.90
C LEU A 51 -15.75 -33.18 -26.54
N LEU A 52 -15.97 -32.01 -25.96
CA LEU A 52 -16.65 -31.85 -24.66
C LEU A 52 -18.15 -32.19 -24.72
N ALA A 53 -18.77 -32.12 -25.90
CA ALA A 53 -20.14 -32.58 -26.13
C ALA A 53 -20.27 -34.12 -26.15
N LEU A 54 -19.16 -34.85 -26.12
CA LEU A 54 -19.11 -36.32 -26.10
C LEU A 54 -18.66 -36.84 -24.73
N PRO A 55 -19.07 -38.06 -24.33
CA PRO A 55 -18.50 -38.73 -23.14
C PRO A 55 -16.99 -38.98 -23.20
N ALA A 56 -16.38 -38.82 -24.39
CA ALA A 56 -14.94 -38.95 -24.59
C ALA A 56 -14.15 -37.64 -24.33
N GLY A 57 -14.82 -36.52 -24.07
CA GLY A 57 -14.19 -35.25 -23.74
C GLY A 57 -13.42 -35.31 -22.42
N THR A 58 -12.29 -34.63 -22.32
CA THR A 58 -11.34 -34.74 -21.19
C THR A 58 -11.17 -33.42 -20.45
N SER A 59 -10.56 -33.48 -19.26
CA SER A 59 -10.10 -32.30 -18.52
C SER A 59 -9.16 -31.41 -19.35
N HIS A 60 -8.26 -31.99 -20.14
CA HIS A 60 -7.39 -31.28 -21.09
C HIS A 60 -8.22 -30.47 -22.12
N ASP A 61 -9.22 -31.10 -22.73
CA ASP A 61 -10.09 -30.43 -23.72
C ASP A 61 -10.80 -29.20 -23.11
N LEU A 62 -11.27 -29.31 -21.87
CA LEU A 62 -11.89 -28.20 -21.14
C LEU A 62 -10.88 -27.08 -20.88
N GLN A 63 -9.70 -27.41 -20.36
CA GLN A 63 -8.65 -26.43 -20.08
C GLN A 63 -8.22 -25.66 -21.34
N GLN A 64 -8.01 -26.37 -22.46
CA GLN A 64 -7.64 -25.72 -23.72
C GLN A 64 -8.77 -24.87 -24.31
N ALA A 65 -10.02 -25.34 -24.20
CA ALA A 65 -11.18 -24.56 -24.64
C ALA A 65 -11.32 -23.25 -23.83
N LEU A 66 -11.10 -23.28 -22.51
CA LEU A 66 -11.10 -22.09 -21.67
C LEU A 66 -10.00 -21.09 -22.04
N LEU A 67 -8.80 -21.58 -22.35
CA LEU A 67 -7.71 -20.74 -22.86
C LEU A 67 -8.08 -20.09 -24.21
N CYS A 68 -8.69 -20.85 -25.12
CA CYS A 68 -9.17 -20.30 -26.40
C CYS A 68 -10.19 -19.17 -26.18
N LEU A 69 -11.13 -19.31 -25.24
CA LEU A 69 -12.09 -18.24 -24.92
C LEU A 69 -11.39 -16.97 -24.43
N GLN A 70 -10.35 -17.10 -23.60
CA GLN A 70 -9.56 -15.98 -23.13
C GLN A 70 -8.84 -15.27 -24.29
N HIS A 71 -8.19 -16.02 -25.18
CA HIS A 71 -7.50 -15.46 -26.35
C HIS A 71 -8.44 -14.77 -27.35
N LEU A 72 -9.67 -15.29 -27.50
CA LEU A 72 -10.68 -14.73 -28.40
C LEU A 72 -11.49 -13.57 -27.80
N GLY A 73 -11.29 -13.24 -26.51
CA GLY A 73 -12.12 -12.25 -25.82
C GLY A 73 -13.58 -12.70 -25.63
N LYS A 74 -13.84 -14.01 -25.65
CA LYS A 74 -15.18 -14.63 -25.53
C LYS A 74 -15.47 -15.13 -24.10
N ILE A 75 -14.99 -14.40 -23.10
CA ILE A 75 -15.06 -14.83 -21.69
C ILE A 75 -16.50 -14.97 -21.15
N HIS A 76 -17.47 -14.28 -21.78
CA HIS A 76 -18.89 -14.42 -21.47
C HIS A 76 -19.45 -15.84 -21.76
N GLU A 77 -18.80 -16.63 -22.63
CA GLU A 77 -19.19 -18.01 -22.93
C GLU A 77 -18.62 -19.03 -21.92
N LEU A 78 -17.74 -18.61 -21.01
CA LEU A 78 -17.00 -19.49 -20.09
C LEU A 78 -17.92 -20.36 -19.23
N ASP A 79 -18.87 -19.74 -18.52
CA ASP A 79 -19.78 -20.43 -17.59
C ASP A 79 -20.59 -21.48 -18.34
N SER A 80 -21.13 -21.12 -19.51
CA SER A 80 -21.91 -22.03 -20.34
C SER A 80 -21.11 -23.24 -20.84
N LEU A 81 -19.82 -23.04 -21.16
CA LEU A 81 -18.93 -24.11 -21.62
C LEU A 81 -18.62 -25.09 -20.48
N ILE A 82 -18.30 -24.57 -19.29
CA ILE A 82 -18.02 -25.40 -18.11
C ILE A 82 -19.25 -26.21 -17.72
N GLU A 83 -20.42 -25.56 -17.58
CA GLU A 83 -21.64 -26.24 -17.17
C GLU A 83 -22.12 -27.27 -18.19
N SER A 84 -21.93 -27.01 -19.49
CA SER A 84 -22.24 -27.99 -20.55
C SER A 84 -21.34 -29.22 -20.44
N ALA A 85 -20.03 -29.05 -20.27
CA ALA A 85 -19.09 -30.16 -20.12
C ALA A 85 -19.39 -31.01 -18.87
N VAL A 86 -19.67 -30.36 -17.73
CA VAL A 86 -20.05 -31.02 -16.48
C VAL A 86 -21.38 -31.77 -16.64
N THR A 87 -22.35 -31.22 -17.36
CA THR A 87 -23.65 -31.88 -17.60
C THR A 87 -23.51 -33.15 -18.43
N VAL A 88 -22.61 -33.16 -19.43
CA VAL A 88 -22.35 -34.37 -20.26
C VAL A 88 -21.63 -35.45 -19.46
N GLN A 89 -20.72 -35.08 -18.55
CA GLN A 89 -19.91 -36.01 -17.78
C GLN A 89 -19.89 -35.68 -16.27
N PRO A 90 -21.05 -35.79 -15.57
CA PRO A 90 -21.19 -35.33 -14.19
C PRO A 90 -20.48 -36.22 -13.16
N ALA A 91 -20.05 -37.41 -13.57
CA ALA A 91 -19.35 -38.38 -12.73
C ALA A 91 -17.86 -38.53 -13.09
N ARG A 92 -17.28 -37.58 -13.83
CA ARG A 92 -15.87 -37.65 -14.24
C ARG A 92 -14.99 -36.80 -13.34
N PHE A 93 -14.22 -37.47 -12.49
CA PHE A 93 -13.39 -36.85 -11.44
C PHE A 93 -12.47 -35.74 -11.98
N ASP A 94 -11.63 -36.04 -12.98
CA ASP A 94 -10.64 -35.10 -13.51
C ASP A 94 -11.29 -33.88 -14.19
N LEU A 95 -12.43 -34.09 -14.86
CA LEU A 95 -13.20 -33.02 -15.49
C LEU A 95 -13.82 -32.07 -14.45
N LEU A 96 -14.36 -32.60 -13.35
CA LEU A 96 -14.92 -31.79 -12.26
C LEU A 96 -13.84 -30.92 -11.58
N LEU A 97 -12.63 -31.45 -11.40
CA LEU A 97 -11.49 -30.66 -10.92
C LEU A 97 -11.12 -29.55 -11.90
N ALA A 98 -11.04 -29.86 -13.21
CA ALA A 98 -10.75 -28.87 -14.24
C ALA A 98 -11.83 -27.78 -14.33
N ALA A 99 -13.11 -28.15 -14.17
CA ALA A 99 -14.23 -27.22 -14.12
C ALA A 99 -14.14 -26.28 -12.90
N SER A 100 -13.82 -26.81 -11.72
CA SER A 100 -13.58 -25.99 -10.52
C SER A 100 -12.44 -25.01 -10.75
N GLN A 101 -11.30 -25.47 -11.27
CA GLN A 101 -10.15 -24.61 -11.59
C GLN A 101 -10.50 -23.53 -12.62
N GLY A 102 -11.36 -23.84 -13.60
CA GLY A 102 -11.85 -22.89 -14.59
C GLY A 102 -12.62 -21.73 -13.97
N TYR A 103 -13.48 -21.99 -12.99
CA TYR A 103 -14.12 -20.93 -12.22
C TYR A 103 -13.11 -20.16 -11.38
N GLN A 104 -12.13 -20.82 -10.75
CA GLN A 104 -11.13 -20.16 -9.92
C GLN A 104 -10.29 -19.13 -10.70
N SER A 105 -9.87 -19.47 -11.93
CA SER A 105 -9.08 -18.58 -12.78
C SER A 105 -9.92 -17.58 -13.58
N ALA A 106 -11.24 -17.71 -13.60
CA ALA A 106 -12.13 -16.82 -14.33
C ALA A 106 -12.13 -15.40 -13.77
N GLN A 107 -12.43 -14.43 -14.65
CA GLN A 107 -12.67 -13.05 -14.23
C GLN A 107 -13.85 -12.99 -13.25
N LYS A 108 -13.63 -12.46 -12.05
CA LYS A 108 -14.62 -12.42 -10.96
C LYS A 108 -15.71 -11.35 -11.10
N PHE A 109 -15.90 -10.84 -12.32
CA PHE A 109 -16.81 -9.75 -12.58
C PHE A 109 -17.45 -9.80 -13.95
N GLY A 110 -18.52 -9.02 -14.09
CA GLY A 110 -19.24 -8.85 -15.34
C GLY A 110 -20.30 -7.76 -15.26
N PHE A 111 -21.30 -7.85 -16.14
CA PHE A 111 -22.41 -6.93 -16.19
C PHE A 111 -23.74 -7.69 -16.15
N LEU A 112 -24.70 -7.15 -15.39
CA LEU A 112 -26.10 -7.54 -15.46
C LEU A 112 -26.78 -6.77 -16.59
N ILE A 113 -27.22 -7.50 -17.61
CA ILE A 113 -27.87 -6.99 -18.82
C ILE A 113 -29.24 -7.65 -18.92
N ALA A 114 -30.30 -6.84 -18.82
CA ALA A 114 -31.68 -7.33 -18.82
C ALA A 114 -31.92 -8.49 -17.82
N GLY A 115 -31.28 -8.44 -16.65
CA GLY A 115 -31.38 -9.45 -15.60
C GLY A 115 -30.53 -10.72 -15.81
N ARG A 116 -29.66 -10.75 -16.83
CA ARG A 116 -28.71 -11.85 -17.07
C ARG A 116 -27.29 -11.37 -16.86
N PHE A 117 -26.50 -12.19 -16.18
CA PHE A 117 -25.08 -11.92 -15.98
C PHE A 117 -24.27 -12.35 -17.21
N GLU A 118 -23.45 -11.42 -17.71
CA GLU A 118 -22.42 -11.69 -18.70
C GLU A 118 -21.04 -11.40 -18.09
N ARG A 119 -20.18 -12.41 -18.04
CA ARG A 119 -18.82 -12.30 -17.49
C ARG A 119 -17.93 -11.41 -18.36
N GLY A 120 -17.09 -10.61 -17.71
CA GLY A 120 -16.06 -9.78 -18.33
C GLY A 120 -16.56 -8.40 -18.80
N GLY A 121 -15.76 -7.77 -19.66
CA GLY A 121 -16.07 -6.43 -20.17
C GLY A 121 -17.22 -6.44 -21.20
N HIS A 122 -18.17 -5.51 -21.07
CA HIS A 122 -19.27 -5.34 -22.02
C HIS A 122 -19.25 -3.94 -22.68
N ARG A 123 -19.54 -3.86 -23.99
CA ARG A 123 -19.66 -2.59 -24.74
C ARG A 123 -21.12 -2.15 -24.74
N GLY A 124 -21.42 -0.98 -24.17
CA GLY A 124 -22.80 -0.43 -24.13
C GLY A 124 -23.29 -0.09 -22.72
N GLY A 125 -22.46 -0.30 -21.69
CA GLY A 125 -22.86 -0.10 -20.30
C GLY A 125 -23.65 -1.30 -19.75
N GLY A 126 -24.09 -1.19 -18.50
CA GLY A 126 -24.75 -2.27 -17.76
C GLY A 126 -24.52 -2.07 -16.27
N GLU A 127 -25.31 -2.73 -15.44
CA GLU A 127 -25.04 -2.74 -14.00
C GLU A 127 -23.88 -3.68 -13.72
N TYR A 128 -22.79 -3.15 -13.20
CA TYR A 128 -21.63 -3.97 -12.85
C TYR A 128 -22.00 -4.95 -11.74
N ALA A 129 -21.53 -6.20 -11.85
CA ALA A 129 -21.70 -7.19 -10.80
C ALA A 129 -20.44 -8.05 -10.56
N SER A 130 -20.22 -8.40 -9.28
CA SER A 130 -19.23 -9.37 -8.82
C SER A 130 -19.83 -10.78 -8.80
N VAL A 131 -19.03 -11.78 -9.13
CA VAL A 131 -19.39 -13.21 -9.01
C VAL A 131 -18.37 -13.98 -8.18
N THR A 132 -17.59 -13.28 -7.35
CA THR A 132 -16.56 -13.89 -6.49
C THR A 132 -17.14 -15.00 -5.62
N ASP A 133 -18.18 -14.70 -4.84
CA ASP A 133 -18.81 -15.69 -3.96
C ASP A 133 -19.57 -16.78 -4.75
N ARG A 134 -20.20 -16.41 -5.87
CA ARG A 134 -20.87 -17.37 -6.75
C ARG A 134 -19.89 -18.42 -7.28
N ASP A 135 -18.76 -17.98 -7.85
CA ASP A 135 -17.72 -18.85 -8.39
C ASP A 135 -17.13 -19.72 -7.27
N ARG A 136 -16.86 -19.15 -6.10
CA ARG A 136 -16.34 -19.88 -4.92
C ARG A 136 -17.26 -21.03 -4.54
N ILE A 137 -18.57 -20.76 -4.39
CA ILE A 137 -19.56 -21.79 -4.05
C ILE A 137 -19.66 -22.83 -5.16
N ARG A 138 -19.68 -22.43 -6.44
CA ARG A 138 -19.74 -23.40 -7.55
C ARG A 138 -18.49 -24.29 -7.61
N SER A 139 -17.31 -23.72 -7.41
CA SER A 139 -16.05 -24.46 -7.30
C SER A 139 -16.09 -25.47 -6.16
N LEU A 140 -16.60 -25.10 -4.97
CA LEU A 140 -16.77 -26.03 -3.84
C LEU A 140 -17.75 -27.16 -4.16
N GLN A 141 -18.90 -26.85 -4.78
CA GLN A 141 -19.85 -27.88 -5.21
C GLN A 141 -19.21 -28.91 -6.16
N LEU A 142 -18.46 -28.43 -7.16
CA LEU A 142 -17.79 -29.29 -8.14
C LEU A 142 -16.71 -30.18 -7.49
N LEU A 143 -15.94 -29.63 -6.54
CA LEU A 143 -14.91 -30.37 -5.82
C LEU A 143 -15.51 -31.45 -4.91
N LEU A 144 -16.58 -31.14 -4.18
CA LEU A 144 -17.27 -32.11 -3.33
C LEU A 144 -17.96 -33.20 -4.15
N GLN A 145 -18.55 -32.83 -5.29
CA GLN A 145 -19.09 -33.79 -6.25
C GLN A 145 -17.98 -34.72 -6.77
N ALA A 146 -16.80 -34.19 -7.09
CA ALA A 146 -15.65 -35.00 -7.52
C ALA A 146 -15.21 -35.97 -6.42
N LEU A 147 -15.12 -35.51 -5.18
CA LEU A 147 -14.75 -36.35 -4.04
C LEU A 147 -15.78 -37.48 -3.80
N GLN A 148 -17.07 -37.18 -3.89
CA GLN A 148 -18.14 -38.18 -3.78
C GLN A 148 -18.03 -39.24 -4.89
N VAL A 149 -17.79 -38.83 -6.13
CA VAL A 149 -17.54 -39.75 -7.26
C VAL A 149 -16.33 -40.64 -6.96
N ALA A 150 -15.25 -40.06 -6.47
CA ALA A 150 -14.00 -40.76 -6.18
C ALA A 150 -14.13 -41.79 -5.03
N GLU A 151 -15.12 -41.67 -4.15
CA GLU A 151 -15.41 -42.72 -3.15
C GLU A 151 -15.89 -44.01 -3.82
N SER A 152 -16.66 -43.89 -4.90
CA SER A 152 -17.22 -45.02 -5.66
C SER A 152 -16.31 -45.52 -6.79
N ASP A 153 -15.31 -44.74 -7.19
CA ASP A 153 -14.37 -45.07 -8.27
C ASP A 153 -13.00 -45.54 -7.71
N PRO A 154 -12.69 -46.85 -7.77
CA PRO A 154 -11.44 -47.38 -7.27
C PRO A 154 -10.21 -46.99 -8.12
N THR A 155 -10.41 -46.40 -9.29
CA THR A 155 -9.31 -45.95 -10.16
C THR A 155 -8.71 -44.62 -9.69
N VAL A 156 -9.43 -43.85 -8.88
CA VAL A 156 -8.95 -42.58 -8.34
C VAL A 156 -8.04 -42.82 -7.14
N SER A 157 -6.76 -42.52 -7.30
CA SER A 157 -5.74 -42.72 -6.25
C SER A 157 -5.95 -41.80 -5.04
N ALA A 158 -5.42 -42.21 -3.88
CA ALA A 158 -5.45 -41.39 -2.67
C ALA A 158 -4.79 -40.00 -2.87
N SER A 159 -3.72 -39.93 -3.68
CA SER A 159 -3.05 -38.67 -4.00
C SER A 159 -3.97 -37.70 -4.75
N PHE A 160 -4.72 -38.19 -5.75
CA PHE A 160 -5.69 -37.36 -6.47
C PHE A 160 -6.82 -36.88 -5.57
N LYS A 161 -7.31 -37.72 -4.65
CA LYS A 161 -8.30 -37.32 -3.64
C LYS A 161 -7.74 -36.24 -2.70
N ALA A 162 -6.48 -36.37 -2.29
CA ALA A 162 -5.80 -35.38 -1.48
C ALA A 162 -5.62 -34.05 -2.24
N ASP A 163 -5.37 -34.05 -3.54
CA ASP A 163 -5.32 -32.83 -4.35
C ASP A 163 -6.68 -32.13 -4.43
N ALA A 164 -7.77 -32.88 -4.55
CA ALA A 164 -9.13 -32.34 -4.51
C ALA A 164 -9.43 -31.68 -3.15
N TRP A 165 -9.09 -32.34 -2.04
CA TRP A 165 -9.23 -31.74 -0.70
C TRP A 165 -8.34 -30.51 -0.51
N ASN A 166 -7.14 -30.49 -1.08
CA ASN A 166 -6.27 -29.31 -1.04
C ASN A 166 -6.90 -28.12 -1.79
N GLN A 167 -7.57 -28.36 -2.91
CA GLN A 167 -8.33 -27.32 -3.62
C GLN A 167 -9.54 -26.84 -2.80
N VAL A 168 -10.25 -27.73 -2.10
CA VAL A 168 -11.32 -27.34 -1.16
C VAL A 168 -10.77 -26.40 -0.08
N ALA A 169 -9.63 -26.76 0.53
CA ALA A 169 -9.00 -25.93 1.54
C ALA A 169 -8.56 -24.56 1.00
N ALA A 170 -8.02 -24.51 -0.22
CA ALA A 170 -7.65 -23.27 -0.91
C ALA A 170 -8.87 -22.37 -1.19
N GLN A 171 -9.98 -22.94 -1.64
CA GLN A 171 -11.21 -22.20 -1.93
C GLN A 171 -11.85 -21.58 -0.69
N ILE A 172 -11.75 -22.25 0.45
CA ILE A 172 -12.23 -21.66 1.70
C ILE A 172 -11.29 -20.55 2.18
N SER A 173 -9.97 -20.73 2.05
CA SER A 173 -8.98 -19.84 2.69
C SER A 173 -8.55 -18.60 1.88
N THR A 174 -8.63 -18.61 0.53
CA THR A 174 -8.05 -17.55 -0.32
C THR A 174 -8.61 -16.15 0.01
N ASP A 175 -9.94 -15.98 -0.04
CA ASP A 175 -10.57 -14.69 0.23
C ASP A 175 -10.92 -14.51 1.71
N GLN A 176 -11.18 -15.59 2.44
CA GLN A 176 -11.58 -15.50 3.84
C GLN A 176 -10.38 -15.32 4.79
N SER A 177 -9.13 -15.56 4.36
CA SER A 177 -7.96 -15.33 5.22
C SER A 177 -7.61 -13.85 5.40
N THR A 178 -8.11 -12.97 4.51
CA THR A 178 -8.02 -11.51 4.65
C THR A 178 -9.23 -10.94 5.41
N GLU A 179 -10.33 -11.69 5.46
CA GLU A 179 -11.54 -11.41 6.22
C GLU A 179 -11.88 -12.57 7.17
N PRO A 180 -11.02 -12.87 8.17
CA PRO A 180 -11.07 -14.11 8.95
C PRO A 180 -12.38 -14.32 9.70
N TRP A 181 -13.17 -13.26 9.92
CA TRP A 181 -14.51 -13.36 10.49
C TRP A 181 -15.47 -14.18 9.62
N LYS A 182 -15.26 -14.26 8.29
CA LYS A 182 -16.08 -15.05 7.37
C LYS A 182 -15.98 -16.56 7.63
N LEU A 183 -14.87 -17.05 8.19
CA LEU A 183 -14.69 -18.46 8.54
C LEU A 183 -15.61 -18.94 9.68
N GLN A 184 -16.28 -18.02 10.37
CA GLN A 184 -17.33 -18.33 11.35
C GLN A 184 -18.66 -18.68 10.69
N LEU A 185 -18.87 -18.27 9.44
CA LEU A 185 -20.08 -18.60 8.68
C LEU A 185 -19.97 -20.01 8.12
N LEU A 186 -21.10 -20.67 7.93
CA LEU A 186 -21.19 -21.90 7.14
C LEU A 186 -21.81 -21.56 5.79
N SER A 187 -21.03 -21.71 4.71
CA SER A 187 -21.49 -21.42 3.35
C SER A 187 -22.61 -22.38 2.94
N ASP A 188 -23.73 -21.84 2.42
CA ASP A 188 -24.82 -22.65 1.86
C ASP A 188 -24.41 -23.19 0.49
N LEU A 189 -24.06 -24.49 0.45
CA LEU A 189 -23.64 -25.18 -0.77
C LEU A 189 -24.83 -25.71 -1.59
N THR A 190 -26.08 -25.52 -1.14
CA THR A 190 -27.27 -26.05 -1.83
C THR A 190 -27.75 -25.18 -2.98
N LYS A 191 -27.33 -23.91 -3.02
CA LYS A 191 -27.71 -22.94 -4.04
C LYS A 191 -26.52 -22.06 -4.43
N LEU A 192 -26.54 -21.52 -5.63
CA LEU A 192 -25.55 -20.53 -6.06
C LEU A 192 -25.99 -19.12 -5.64
N PRO A 193 -25.09 -18.33 -5.04
CA PRO A 193 -25.31 -16.90 -4.85
C PRO A 193 -25.65 -16.18 -6.16
N ASP A 194 -26.50 -15.18 -6.07
CA ASP A 194 -26.77 -14.26 -7.17
C ASP A 194 -25.56 -13.34 -7.39
N PRO A 195 -25.30 -12.87 -8.63
CA PRO A 195 -24.27 -11.86 -8.90
C PRO A 195 -24.52 -10.58 -8.09
N GLU A 196 -23.49 -10.08 -7.40
CA GLU A 196 -23.59 -8.96 -6.47
C GLU A 196 -23.46 -7.61 -7.20
N PRO A 197 -24.52 -6.78 -7.28
CA PRO A 197 -24.48 -5.53 -8.02
C PRO A 197 -23.68 -4.43 -7.31
N GLY A 198 -23.05 -3.54 -8.07
CA GLY A 198 -22.49 -2.28 -7.58
C GLY A 198 -21.04 -2.33 -7.04
N GLU A 199 -20.40 -3.50 -6.99
CA GLU A 199 -19.04 -3.65 -6.47
C GLU A 199 -17.91 -3.49 -7.51
N THR A 200 -17.63 -2.29 -8.03
CA THR A 200 -16.58 -2.17 -9.08
C THR A 200 -15.16 -2.49 -8.55
N PRO A 201 -14.23 -3.06 -9.36
CA PRO A 201 -12.86 -3.37 -8.93
C PRO A 201 -12.07 -2.10 -8.54
N TRP A 202 -12.52 -0.96 -9.08
CA TRP A 202 -11.92 0.35 -8.84
C TRP A 202 -12.30 0.94 -7.47
N MET A 203 -13.42 0.52 -6.88
CA MET A 203 -13.82 0.92 -5.53
C MET A 203 -12.91 0.33 -4.45
N PHE A 204 -12.25 -0.80 -4.72
CA PHE A 204 -11.23 -1.38 -3.84
C PHE A 204 -9.85 -0.73 -3.96
N ARG A 205 -9.58 0.11 -4.97
CA ARG A 205 -8.33 0.91 -5.01
C ARG A 205 -8.31 2.06 -4.00
N GLY A 206 -9.45 2.40 -3.40
CA GLY A 206 -9.58 3.45 -2.39
C GLY A 206 -9.50 2.96 -0.94
N ARG A 207 -9.57 1.65 -0.69
CA ARG A 207 -9.19 1.10 0.61
C ARG A 207 -7.65 1.13 0.61
N GLY A 208 -7.07 2.21 1.15
CA GLY A 208 -5.67 2.22 1.55
C GLY A 208 -5.36 1.01 2.44
N PRO A 209 -4.11 0.76 2.84
CA PRO A 209 -3.77 -0.32 3.76
C PRO A 209 -4.49 -0.09 5.11
N GLY A 210 -5.75 -0.48 5.16
CA GLY A 210 -6.64 -0.37 6.28
C GLY A 210 -6.11 -1.33 7.33
N THR A 211 -6.20 -0.88 8.58
CA THR A 211 -5.86 -1.60 9.80
C THR A 211 -5.81 -3.12 9.58
N PRO A 212 -4.67 -3.80 9.86
CA PRO A 212 -4.58 -5.24 9.75
C PRO A 212 -5.82 -5.89 10.38
N PRO A 213 -6.53 -6.78 9.66
CA PRO A 213 -7.76 -7.36 10.15
C PRO A 213 -7.50 -7.99 11.50
N ALA A 214 -8.22 -7.51 12.52
CA ALA A 214 -8.12 -8.05 13.87
C ALA A 214 -8.75 -9.45 13.92
N ALA A 215 -8.22 -10.32 14.77
CA ALA A 215 -8.76 -11.67 14.87
C ALA A 215 -10.22 -11.65 15.36
N PRO A 216 -11.11 -12.46 14.75
CA PRO A 216 -12.51 -12.50 15.11
C PRO A 216 -12.70 -12.98 16.54
N VAL A 217 -13.80 -12.54 17.15
CA VAL A 217 -14.24 -12.96 18.47
C VAL A 217 -15.65 -13.51 18.42
N ASP A 218 -15.97 -14.38 19.36
CA ASP A 218 -17.34 -14.84 19.60
C ASP A 218 -18.21 -13.73 20.23
N GLU A 219 -19.48 -14.05 20.48
CA GLU A 219 -20.44 -13.16 21.14
C GLU A 219 -19.98 -12.70 22.54
N GLN A 220 -19.07 -13.43 23.18
CA GLN A 220 -18.51 -13.13 24.50
C GLN A 220 -17.17 -12.36 24.42
N GLY A 221 -16.72 -11.99 23.21
CA GLY A 221 -15.45 -11.29 23.01
C GLY A 221 -14.22 -12.16 23.25
N GLN A 222 -14.34 -13.49 23.13
CA GLN A 222 -13.23 -14.44 23.20
C GLN A 222 -12.73 -14.81 21.81
N PRO A 223 -11.44 -15.14 21.66
CA PRO A 223 -10.89 -15.55 20.36
C PRO A 223 -11.60 -16.80 19.82
N VAL A 224 -11.90 -16.78 18.52
CA VAL A 224 -12.56 -17.89 17.83
C VAL A 224 -11.53 -18.94 17.42
N PHE A 225 -11.79 -20.20 17.76
CA PHE A 225 -10.96 -21.33 17.36
C PHE A 225 -11.75 -22.31 16.50
N HIS A 226 -11.28 -22.55 15.27
CA HIS A 226 -11.89 -23.52 14.36
C HIS A 226 -11.38 -24.93 14.68
N LYS A 227 -12.22 -25.73 15.33
CA LYS A 227 -11.89 -27.09 15.74
C LYS A 227 -11.88 -28.04 14.54
N LEU A 228 -11.17 -29.15 14.66
CA LEU A 228 -11.30 -30.25 13.71
C LEU A 228 -12.65 -30.96 13.95
N PRO A 229 -13.59 -30.96 12.99
CA PRO A 229 -14.86 -31.66 13.13
C PRO A 229 -14.69 -33.18 12.95
N ALA A 230 -15.71 -33.96 13.31
CA ALA A 230 -15.68 -35.43 13.19
C ALA A 230 -15.86 -35.90 11.73
N SER A 231 -16.61 -35.14 10.93
CA SER A 231 -16.78 -35.29 9.49
C SER A 231 -17.10 -33.94 8.84
N TRP A 232 -17.08 -33.88 7.51
CA TRP A 232 -17.49 -32.69 6.74
C TRP A 232 -18.91 -32.24 7.09
N GLU A 233 -19.85 -33.17 7.24
CA GLU A 233 -21.27 -32.89 7.52
C GLU A 233 -21.51 -32.35 8.93
N THR A 234 -20.61 -32.65 9.87
CA THR A 234 -20.69 -32.17 11.25
C THR A 234 -20.03 -30.80 11.48
N ALA A 235 -19.37 -30.25 10.46
CA ALA A 235 -18.73 -28.95 10.56
C ALA A 235 -19.76 -27.84 10.78
N ALA A 236 -19.55 -27.02 11.80
CA ALA A 236 -20.43 -25.90 12.14
C ALA A 236 -20.10 -24.60 11.39
N SER A 237 -18.93 -24.52 10.75
CA SER A 237 -18.48 -23.35 10.01
C SER A 237 -17.51 -23.69 8.88
N ASP A 238 -17.32 -22.75 7.94
CA ASP A 238 -16.32 -22.83 6.87
C ASP A 238 -14.91 -23.04 7.43
N GLY A 239 -14.59 -22.44 8.57
CA GLY A 239 -13.33 -22.69 9.28
C GLY A 239 -13.15 -24.13 9.72
N GLU A 240 -14.22 -24.80 10.18
CA GLU A 240 -14.17 -26.24 10.51
C GLU A 240 -14.12 -27.12 9.25
N CYS A 241 -14.84 -26.74 8.19
CA CYS A 241 -14.73 -27.37 6.87
C CYS A 241 -13.30 -27.30 6.32
N TRP A 242 -12.64 -26.15 6.50
CA TRP A 242 -11.24 -25.95 6.12
C TRP A 242 -10.30 -26.84 6.93
N ARG A 243 -10.50 -26.95 8.25
CA ARG A 243 -9.75 -27.87 9.13
C ARG A 243 -9.91 -29.32 8.69
N TRP A 244 -11.13 -29.73 8.37
CA TRP A 244 -11.42 -31.06 7.82
C TRP A 244 -10.66 -31.30 6.51
N ALA A 245 -10.74 -30.37 5.56
CA ALA A 245 -10.07 -30.50 4.28
C ALA A 245 -8.54 -30.67 4.44
N LEU A 246 -7.89 -29.87 5.30
CA LEU A 246 -6.46 -30.03 5.61
C LEU A 246 -6.14 -31.39 6.25
N GLN A 247 -6.99 -31.88 7.15
CA GLN A 247 -6.83 -33.21 7.76
C GLN A 247 -6.96 -34.32 6.72
N GLN A 248 -7.90 -34.21 5.77
CA GLN A 248 -8.07 -35.20 4.71
C GLN A 248 -6.86 -35.26 3.79
N VAL A 249 -6.26 -34.11 3.44
CA VAL A 249 -5.01 -34.06 2.66
C VAL A 249 -3.91 -34.89 3.34
N SER A 250 -3.66 -34.66 4.64
CA SER A 250 -2.60 -35.38 5.37
C SER A 250 -2.93 -36.84 5.66
N THR A 251 -4.21 -37.20 5.75
CA THR A 251 -4.66 -38.60 5.95
C THR A 251 -4.46 -39.42 4.68
N LEU A 252 -4.80 -38.85 3.52
CA LEU A 252 -4.70 -39.50 2.21
C LEU A 252 -3.28 -39.47 1.65
N ASP A 253 -2.49 -38.44 2.01
CA ASP A 253 -1.11 -38.27 1.62
C ASP A 253 -0.25 -37.81 2.83
N PRO A 254 0.29 -38.78 3.61
CA PRO A 254 1.09 -38.48 4.81
C PRO A 254 2.33 -37.63 4.55
N ALA A 255 2.86 -37.59 3.32
CA ALA A 255 4.01 -36.76 2.98
C ALA A 255 3.68 -35.26 3.04
N ARG A 256 2.39 -34.88 2.94
CA ARG A 256 1.89 -33.50 3.06
C ARG A 256 1.48 -33.10 4.48
N ARG A 257 1.67 -33.98 5.47
CA ARG A 257 1.32 -33.69 6.87
C ARG A 257 2.00 -32.41 7.39
N SER A 258 3.31 -32.29 7.20
CA SER A 258 4.05 -31.12 7.67
C SER A 258 3.62 -29.84 6.97
N THR A 259 3.32 -29.90 5.67
CA THR A 259 2.82 -28.75 4.90
C THR A 259 1.46 -28.28 5.42
N THR A 260 0.52 -29.19 5.65
CA THR A 260 -0.84 -28.85 6.12
C THR A 260 -0.86 -28.33 7.56
N GLU A 261 -0.07 -28.93 8.45
CA GLU A 261 0.10 -28.43 9.82
C GLU A 261 0.78 -27.06 9.85
N LEU A 262 1.79 -26.83 8.99
CA LEU A 262 2.45 -25.53 8.90
C LEU A 262 1.51 -24.45 8.36
N LEU A 263 0.69 -24.74 7.34
CA LEU A 263 -0.35 -23.81 6.86
C LEU A 263 -1.31 -23.40 7.98
N PHE A 264 -1.70 -24.35 8.84
CA PHE A 264 -2.54 -24.05 9.98
C PHE A 264 -1.81 -23.22 11.05
N ALA A 265 -0.54 -23.52 11.34
CA ALA A 265 0.28 -22.73 12.26
C ALA A 265 0.47 -21.29 11.76
N GLU A 266 0.67 -21.08 10.45
CA GLU A 266 0.80 -19.75 9.84
C GLU A 266 -0.51 -18.95 9.93
N PHE A 267 -1.64 -19.60 9.68
CA PHE A 267 -2.96 -18.99 9.89
C PHE A 267 -3.13 -18.54 11.34
N LEU A 268 -2.82 -19.42 12.30
CA LEU A 268 -2.92 -19.11 13.73
C LEU A 268 -1.97 -18.00 14.16
N GLN A 269 -0.72 -17.96 13.66
CA GLN A 269 0.20 -16.86 13.94
C GLN A 269 -0.32 -15.54 13.38
N ARG A 270 -0.96 -15.55 12.21
CA ARG A 270 -1.54 -14.32 11.63
C ARG A 270 -2.69 -13.77 12.49
N GLN A 271 -3.47 -14.64 13.12
CA GLN A 271 -4.59 -14.24 14.00
C GLN A 271 -4.10 -13.91 15.42
N PHE A 272 -3.20 -14.73 15.96
CA PHE A 272 -2.90 -14.80 17.39
C PHE A 272 -1.42 -14.57 17.72
N GLY A 273 -0.57 -14.25 16.76
CA GLY A 273 0.84 -13.95 16.99
C GLY A 273 1.05 -12.57 17.59
N ALA A 274 2.16 -12.41 18.31
CA ALA A 274 2.52 -11.14 18.95
C ALA A 274 2.64 -9.97 17.96
N GLY A 275 3.05 -10.25 16.71
CA GLY A 275 3.21 -9.25 15.65
C GLY A 275 1.91 -8.52 15.27
N THR A 276 0.74 -9.06 15.62
CA THR A 276 -0.57 -8.40 15.41
C THR A 276 -0.74 -7.11 16.23
N THR A 277 0.15 -6.88 17.21
CA THR A 277 0.12 -5.72 18.10
C THR A 277 0.93 -4.51 17.58
N TRP A 278 1.82 -4.68 16.60
CA TRP A 278 2.83 -3.68 16.21
C TRP A 278 2.34 -2.40 15.54
N ASN A 279 1.11 -2.35 15.01
CA ASN A 279 0.60 -1.14 14.33
C ASN A 279 0.14 -0.05 15.34
N GLN A 280 0.92 0.15 16.39
CA GLN A 280 0.77 1.22 17.37
C GLN A 280 1.85 2.27 17.09
N PRO A 281 1.50 3.53 16.78
CA PRO A 281 2.45 4.58 16.38
C PRO A 281 3.50 5.01 17.43
N TRP A 282 3.64 4.28 18.55
CA TRP A 282 4.43 4.69 19.72
C TRP A 282 5.37 3.60 20.28
N ALA A 283 5.46 2.43 19.62
CA ALA A 283 6.31 1.34 20.09
C ALA A 283 7.63 1.26 19.31
N GLU A 284 8.54 2.21 19.54
CA GLU A 284 9.95 1.89 19.28
C GLU A 284 10.39 0.78 20.25
N PRO A 285 11.22 -0.19 19.82
CA PRO A 285 11.83 -1.18 20.70
C PRO A 285 12.97 -0.55 21.51
N VAL A 286 12.68 0.54 22.21
CA VAL A 286 13.48 0.98 23.36
C VAL A 286 12.98 0.12 24.53
N GLN A 287 13.85 -0.27 25.46
CA GLN A 287 13.35 -0.74 26.77
C GLN A 287 12.22 0.19 27.21
N PRO A 288 11.13 -0.31 27.84
CA PRO A 288 10.22 0.59 28.52
C PRO A 288 11.08 1.39 29.49
N ALA A 289 11.41 2.63 29.11
CA ALA A 289 11.96 3.63 29.99
C ALA A 289 11.10 3.53 31.24
N GLN A 290 11.72 3.49 32.41
CA GLN A 290 11.05 3.45 33.71
C GLN A 290 9.89 4.44 33.71
N ASN A 291 8.71 3.98 33.32
CA ASN A 291 7.61 4.85 33.00
C ASN A 291 6.91 5.05 34.34
N ASN A 292 7.05 6.25 34.90
CA ASN A 292 6.37 6.69 36.11
C ASN A 292 4.85 6.88 35.87
N GLY A 293 4.15 5.88 35.31
CA GLY A 293 2.75 6.00 34.93
C GLY A 293 2.00 4.68 34.74
N LYS A 294 1.18 4.32 35.74
CA LYS A 294 -0.13 3.60 35.74
C LYS A 294 -0.44 2.39 34.84
N THR A 295 0.45 1.86 34.01
CA THR A 295 0.25 0.57 33.31
C THR A 295 1.14 -0.50 33.93
N ASP A 296 0.53 -1.59 34.39
CA ASP A 296 1.22 -2.76 34.96
C ASP A 296 2.20 -3.35 33.93
N PRO A 297 3.52 -3.14 34.09
CA PRO A 297 4.52 -3.48 33.07
C PRO A 297 4.57 -4.98 32.75
N GLN A 298 4.09 -5.84 33.65
CA GLN A 298 4.02 -7.28 33.43
C GLN A 298 2.88 -7.69 32.47
N LYS A 299 1.77 -6.94 32.43
CA LYS A 299 0.60 -7.32 31.62
C LYS A 299 0.74 -6.97 30.13
N SER A 300 1.58 -5.99 29.79
CA SER A 300 1.83 -5.54 28.42
C SER A 300 3.17 -6.01 27.85
N SER A 301 4.00 -6.70 28.65
CA SER A 301 5.32 -7.15 28.22
C SER A 301 5.24 -8.42 27.37
N LEU A 302 5.51 -8.27 26.07
CA LEU A 302 5.62 -9.38 25.12
C LEU A 302 6.80 -10.32 25.47
N LEU A 303 7.87 -9.78 26.06
CA LEU A 303 9.05 -10.54 26.51
C LEU A 303 8.68 -11.61 27.54
N SER A 304 7.71 -11.32 28.41
CA SER A 304 7.29 -12.20 29.51
C SER A 304 6.39 -13.36 29.09
N LEU A 305 5.96 -13.40 27.82
CA LEU A 305 5.03 -14.42 27.32
C LEU A 305 5.66 -15.81 27.36
N GLN A 306 4.97 -16.73 28.04
CA GLN A 306 5.28 -18.16 27.98
C GLN A 306 4.87 -18.74 26.62
N ASP A 307 5.34 -19.95 26.30
CA ASP A 307 5.03 -20.63 25.03
C ASP A 307 3.54 -21.00 24.90
N SER A 308 2.83 -21.16 26.02
CA SER A 308 1.38 -21.38 26.06
C SER A 308 0.56 -20.09 26.02
N GLU A 309 1.20 -18.92 26.10
CA GLU A 309 0.53 -17.63 26.12
C GLU A 309 0.76 -16.86 24.83
N THR A 310 -0.16 -15.96 24.53
CA THR A 310 -0.01 -14.96 23.49
C THR A 310 -0.64 -13.64 23.89
N GLN A 311 -0.23 -12.58 23.20
CA GLN A 311 -0.89 -11.28 23.24
C GLN A 311 -1.17 -10.85 21.80
N ALA A 312 -2.46 -10.75 21.44
CA ALA A 312 -2.87 -10.54 20.06
C ALA A 312 -3.94 -9.46 19.94
N ARG A 313 -4.05 -8.86 18.74
CA ARG A 313 -5.12 -7.93 18.39
C ARG A 313 -6.38 -8.69 17.98
N LEU A 314 -7.37 -8.69 18.87
CA LEU A 314 -8.71 -9.19 18.59
C LEU A 314 -9.62 -8.05 18.11
N ALA A 315 -10.77 -8.37 17.54
CA ALA A 315 -11.78 -7.39 17.12
C ALA A 315 -12.23 -6.45 18.27
N THR A 316 -12.10 -6.90 19.52
CA THR A 316 -12.39 -6.13 20.74
C THR A 316 -11.18 -5.39 21.32
N GLY A 317 -10.01 -5.47 20.68
CA GLY A 317 -8.76 -4.86 21.13
C GLY A 317 -7.66 -5.87 21.45
N ILE A 318 -6.53 -5.37 21.97
CA ILE A 318 -5.37 -6.22 22.31
C ILE A 318 -5.64 -6.97 23.61
N LYS A 319 -5.46 -8.30 23.60
CA LYS A 319 -5.70 -9.16 24.77
C LYS A 319 -4.57 -10.18 24.92
N ARG A 320 -4.12 -10.40 26.16
CA ARG A 320 -3.27 -11.53 26.54
C ARG A 320 -4.13 -12.71 26.96
N PHE A 321 -3.86 -13.91 26.44
CA PHE A 321 -4.61 -15.12 26.76
C PHE A 321 -3.77 -16.38 26.49
N THR A 322 -4.23 -17.52 27.03
CA THR A 322 -3.60 -18.83 26.82
C THR A 322 -4.13 -19.47 25.55
N LEU A 323 -3.24 -20.04 24.73
CA LEU A 323 -3.59 -20.84 23.57
C LEU A 323 -3.73 -22.31 23.99
N PRO A 324 -4.89 -22.96 23.73
CA PRO A 324 -4.99 -24.40 23.87
C PRO A 324 -3.99 -25.11 22.96
N ASP A 325 -3.57 -26.32 23.34
CA ASP A 325 -2.50 -27.06 22.63
C ASP A 325 -2.78 -27.28 21.14
N GLU A 326 -4.04 -27.54 20.76
CA GLU A 326 -4.47 -27.66 19.36
C GLU A 326 -4.21 -26.39 18.54
N PHE A 327 -4.27 -25.21 19.17
CA PHE A 327 -4.16 -23.89 18.52
C PHE A 327 -2.84 -23.19 18.82
N ASN A 328 -1.92 -23.88 19.50
CA ASN A 328 -0.61 -23.35 19.82
C ASN A 328 0.33 -23.51 18.61
N PHE A 329 0.40 -22.47 17.79
CA PHE A 329 1.21 -22.46 16.57
C PHE A 329 2.71 -22.64 16.84
N LEU A 330 3.22 -22.28 18.02
CA LEU A 330 4.61 -22.57 18.41
C LEU A 330 4.83 -24.08 18.59
N LYS A 331 3.91 -24.77 19.26
CA LYS A 331 3.96 -26.24 19.41
C LYS A 331 3.83 -26.95 18.07
N ILE A 332 2.90 -26.51 17.22
CA ILE A 332 2.71 -27.09 15.88
C ILE A 332 3.98 -26.91 15.04
N ALA A 333 4.50 -25.68 14.93
CA ALA A 333 5.70 -25.41 14.16
C ALA A 333 6.94 -26.15 14.71
N ARG A 334 7.06 -26.27 16.05
CA ARG A 334 8.12 -27.09 16.66
C ARG A 334 8.03 -28.56 16.22
N SER A 335 6.84 -29.16 16.27
CA SER A 335 6.63 -30.54 15.83
C SER A 335 6.96 -30.73 14.35
N VAL A 336 6.65 -29.75 13.49
CA VAL A 336 7.03 -29.77 12.07
C VAL A 336 8.55 -29.68 11.90
N ALA A 337 9.23 -28.79 12.62
CA ALA A 337 10.69 -28.66 12.56
C ALA A 337 11.41 -29.95 12.99
N GLU A 338 10.93 -30.62 14.04
CA GLU A 338 11.52 -31.85 14.58
C GLU A 338 11.44 -33.05 13.62
N ARG A 339 10.51 -33.04 12.65
CA ARG A 339 10.43 -34.09 11.61
C ARG A 339 11.55 -34.00 10.58
N ASN A 340 12.22 -32.85 10.50
CA ASN A 340 13.35 -32.60 9.60
C ASN A 340 13.06 -32.93 8.12
N ASP A 341 11.83 -32.65 7.67
CA ASP A 341 11.45 -32.74 6.26
C ASP A 341 11.57 -31.38 5.54
N ALA A 342 11.12 -31.30 4.28
CA ALA A 342 11.20 -30.09 3.46
C ALA A 342 10.54 -28.84 4.10
N SER A 343 9.63 -29.02 5.06
CA SER A 343 8.92 -27.93 5.76
C SER A 343 9.68 -27.42 6.99
N ALA A 344 10.72 -28.11 7.45
CA ALA A 344 11.40 -27.80 8.71
C ALA A 344 11.99 -26.38 8.72
N ARG A 345 12.57 -25.94 7.60
CA ARG A 345 13.11 -24.57 7.45
C ARG A 345 12.00 -23.51 7.62
N ASN A 346 10.85 -23.68 6.98
CA ASN A 346 9.74 -22.74 7.08
C ASN A 346 9.12 -22.72 8.48
N ALA A 347 9.08 -23.87 9.16
CA ALA A 347 8.63 -23.94 10.54
C ALA A 347 9.57 -23.20 11.50
N LEU A 348 10.89 -23.33 11.32
CA LEU A 348 11.87 -22.52 12.07
C LEU A 348 11.71 -21.03 11.78
N GLU A 349 11.45 -20.63 10.54
CA GLU A 349 11.21 -19.23 10.20
C GLU A 349 9.98 -18.65 10.92
N LEU A 350 8.89 -19.41 11.01
CA LEU A 350 7.70 -19.04 11.79
C LEU A 350 8.03 -18.82 13.27
N LEU A 351 8.79 -19.76 13.86
CA LEU A 351 9.24 -19.68 15.25
C LEU A 351 10.16 -18.47 15.49
N ILE A 352 11.13 -18.23 14.60
CA ILE A 352 12.05 -17.09 14.67
C ILE A 352 11.26 -15.78 14.62
N ARG A 353 10.33 -15.65 13.67
CA ARG A 353 9.45 -14.49 13.55
C ARG A 353 8.70 -14.24 14.85
N GLU A 354 8.02 -15.26 15.40
CA GLU A 354 7.29 -15.08 16.66
C GLU A 354 8.21 -14.66 17.82
N ARG A 355 9.43 -15.21 17.93
CA ARG A 355 10.36 -14.80 18.99
C ARG A 355 10.84 -13.36 18.81
N MET A 356 11.07 -12.92 17.58
CA MET A 356 11.38 -11.51 17.29
C MET A 356 10.21 -10.59 17.66
N ASP A 357 8.98 -10.98 17.30
CA ASP A 357 7.74 -10.26 17.62
C ASP A 357 7.51 -10.17 19.13
N ARG A 358 7.87 -11.23 19.86
CA ARG A 358 7.83 -11.26 21.33
C ARG A 358 8.98 -10.51 21.98
N THR A 359 9.90 -9.90 21.23
CA THR A 359 11.15 -9.30 21.73
C THR A 359 12.05 -10.29 22.49
N GLN A 360 11.93 -11.58 22.20
CA GLN A 360 12.67 -12.68 22.82
C GLN A 360 13.93 -12.99 22.00
N TYR A 361 14.84 -12.01 21.91
CA TYR A 361 16.00 -12.06 21.02
C TYR A 361 16.97 -13.23 21.28
N PRO A 362 17.29 -13.61 22.53
CA PRO A 362 18.15 -14.77 22.78
C PRO A 362 17.56 -16.08 22.23
N GLN A 363 16.24 -16.26 22.38
CA GLN A 363 15.53 -17.42 21.84
C GLN A 363 15.53 -17.38 20.30
N ALA A 364 15.30 -16.21 19.69
CA ALA A 364 15.36 -16.05 18.23
C ALA A 364 16.76 -16.38 17.68
N ALA A 365 17.83 -15.96 18.36
CA ALA A 365 19.20 -16.26 17.97
C ALA A 365 19.53 -17.76 18.08
N ALA A 366 19.02 -18.47 19.09
CA ALA A 366 19.14 -19.92 19.18
C ALA A 366 18.47 -20.63 17.98
N LEU A 367 17.26 -20.21 17.61
CA LEU A 367 16.54 -20.78 16.46
C LEU A 367 17.22 -20.46 15.12
N LEU A 368 17.83 -19.29 14.99
CA LEU A 368 18.62 -18.94 13.80
C LEU A 368 19.85 -19.85 13.66
N ARG A 369 20.45 -20.32 14.76
CA ARG A 369 21.53 -21.32 14.71
C ARG A 369 21.01 -22.69 14.26
N GLU A 370 19.86 -23.13 14.77
CA GLU A 370 19.18 -24.35 14.28
C GLU A 370 18.89 -24.23 12.77
N LEU A 371 18.38 -23.09 12.32
CA LEU A 371 18.12 -22.85 10.89
C LEU A 371 19.43 -22.88 10.07
N LEU A 372 20.53 -22.34 10.60
CA LEU A 372 21.82 -22.32 9.94
C LEU A 372 22.33 -23.75 9.66
N GLU A 373 22.11 -24.69 10.58
CA GLU A 373 22.48 -26.10 10.41
C GLU A 373 21.73 -26.77 9.25
N LEU A 374 20.50 -26.35 8.99
CA LEU A 374 19.66 -26.85 7.88
C LEU A 374 19.83 -26.06 6.57
N THR A 375 20.60 -24.98 6.59
CA THR A 375 20.69 -24.05 5.45
C THR A 375 21.85 -24.43 4.53
N PRO A 376 21.63 -24.55 3.20
CA PRO A 376 22.69 -24.80 2.24
C PRO A 376 23.80 -23.73 2.30
N ALA A 377 25.05 -24.12 2.03
CA ALA A 377 26.21 -23.24 2.16
C ALA A 377 26.08 -21.90 1.40
N LYS A 378 25.38 -21.89 0.26
CA LYS A 378 25.14 -20.68 -0.55
C LYS A 378 24.23 -19.64 0.14
N GLU A 379 23.39 -20.08 1.08
CA GLU A 379 22.41 -19.26 1.80
C GLU A 379 22.82 -19.00 3.26
N ALA A 380 23.83 -19.71 3.75
CA ALA A 380 24.27 -19.66 5.15
C ALA A 380 24.72 -18.27 5.61
N ASP A 381 25.32 -17.46 4.72
CA ASP A 381 25.75 -16.10 5.06
C ASP A 381 24.58 -15.18 5.40
N ALA A 382 23.43 -15.34 4.73
CA ALA A 382 22.23 -14.55 5.05
C ALA A 382 21.72 -14.88 6.46
N VAL A 383 21.76 -16.15 6.88
CA VAL A 383 21.37 -16.56 8.24
C VAL A 383 22.39 -16.07 9.27
N ARG A 384 23.71 -16.14 8.98
CA ARG A 384 24.76 -15.58 9.85
C ARG A 384 24.59 -14.07 10.05
N GLN A 385 24.21 -13.34 9.00
CA GLN A 385 23.91 -11.91 9.11
C GLN A 385 22.73 -11.66 10.04
N ARG A 386 21.65 -12.47 9.98
CA ARG A 386 20.52 -12.37 10.91
C ARG A 386 20.91 -12.65 12.37
N ILE A 387 21.79 -13.62 12.61
CA ILE A 387 22.36 -13.85 13.95
C ILE A 387 23.16 -12.63 14.40
N SER A 388 24.02 -12.10 13.52
CA SER A 388 24.82 -10.90 13.78
C SER A 388 23.96 -9.66 14.03
N GLN A 389 22.76 -9.53 13.44
CA GLN A 389 21.84 -8.45 13.76
C GLN A 389 21.37 -8.48 15.22
N ILE A 390 21.27 -9.66 15.84
CA ILE A 390 20.88 -9.80 17.25
C ILE A 390 22.11 -9.69 18.15
N GLU A 391 23.14 -10.49 17.89
CA GLU A 391 24.26 -10.71 18.82
C GLU A 391 25.46 -9.80 18.55
N GLY A 392 25.49 -9.12 17.41
CA GLY A 392 26.57 -8.22 17.03
C GLY A 392 26.60 -6.94 17.84
N ASN A 393 27.77 -6.32 17.90
CA ASN A 393 27.95 -5.00 18.48
C ASN A 393 27.50 -3.94 17.48
N TRP A 394 26.40 -3.26 17.77
CA TRP A 394 25.81 -2.25 16.91
C TRP A 394 25.71 -0.89 17.59
N LEU A 395 25.95 0.17 16.82
CA LEU A 395 25.74 1.55 17.23
C LEU A 395 25.27 2.39 16.04
N GLN A 396 24.35 3.31 16.32
CA GLN A 396 23.95 4.36 15.40
C GLN A 396 23.80 5.68 16.14
N PHE A 397 24.03 6.78 15.43
CA PHE A 397 23.61 8.10 15.89
C PHE A 397 22.09 8.24 15.76
N LEU A 398 21.46 8.89 16.73
CA LEU A 398 20.09 9.39 16.59
C LEU A 398 20.11 10.78 15.94
N PRO A 399 18.98 11.23 15.35
CA PRO A 399 18.91 12.56 14.76
C PRO A 399 19.30 13.64 15.78
N ALA A 400 20.21 14.53 15.38
CA ALA A 400 20.62 15.67 16.18
C ALA A 400 20.24 16.96 15.47
N GLU A 401 19.62 17.88 16.20
CA GLU A 401 19.31 19.21 15.69
C GLU A 401 20.58 20.08 15.63
N THR A 402 20.51 21.17 14.86
CA THR A 402 21.54 22.21 14.90
C THR A 402 21.54 22.84 16.29
N GLN A 403 22.72 22.90 16.90
CA GLN A 403 22.90 23.40 18.26
C GLN A 403 23.61 24.75 18.27
N PRO A 404 23.32 25.63 19.25
CA PRO A 404 24.08 26.85 19.43
C PRO A 404 25.50 26.55 19.92
N ALA A 405 26.49 27.32 19.46
CA ALA A 405 27.90 27.13 19.78
C ALA A 405 28.29 27.66 21.19
N ILE A 406 27.65 27.14 22.24
CA ILE A 406 27.86 27.55 23.65
C ILE A 406 28.92 26.75 24.42
N GLY A 407 29.83 26.08 23.70
CA GLY A 407 30.99 25.38 24.28
C GLY A 407 30.75 23.93 24.73
N LYS A 408 29.53 23.40 24.60
CA LYS A 408 29.24 21.97 24.72
C LYS A 408 28.28 21.54 23.61
N ALA A 409 28.72 20.59 22.80
CA ALA A 409 27.88 19.93 21.82
C ALA A 409 27.41 18.59 22.38
N SER A 410 26.19 18.17 22.06
CA SER A 410 25.67 16.88 22.50
C SER A 410 24.94 16.16 21.39
N PHE A 411 24.90 14.83 21.44
CA PHE A 411 24.09 14.02 20.53
C PHE A 411 23.77 12.70 21.21
N ASP A 412 22.69 12.06 20.76
CA ASP A 412 22.29 10.76 21.28
C ASP A 412 22.78 9.64 20.37
N ILE A 413 23.16 8.53 20.99
CA ILE A 413 23.43 7.26 20.30
C ILE A 413 22.42 6.21 20.74
N ARG A 414 22.10 5.29 19.82
CA ARG A 414 21.45 4.01 20.12
C ARG A 414 22.47 2.90 19.89
N PHE A 415 22.61 1.98 20.83
CA PHE A 415 23.62 0.92 20.77
C PHE A 415 23.15 -0.39 21.38
N ARG A 416 23.79 -1.49 20.98
CA ARG A 416 23.49 -2.86 21.40
C ARG A 416 24.79 -3.66 21.56
N ASN A 417 24.87 -4.46 22.62
CA ASN A 417 25.97 -5.40 22.96
C ASN A 417 27.38 -4.79 23.16
N GLY A 418 27.71 -3.68 22.50
CA GLY A 418 29.00 -3.01 22.59
C GLY A 418 29.19 -2.27 23.91
N ARG A 419 30.40 -2.37 24.47
CA ARG A 419 30.76 -1.81 25.79
C ARG A 419 31.65 -0.57 25.72
N LYS A 420 32.14 -0.22 24.54
CA LYS A 420 33.10 0.88 24.38
C LYS A 420 33.04 1.43 22.97
N VAL A 421 33.02 2.76 22.86
CA VAL A 421 33.03 3.48 21.59
C VAL A 421 34.11 4.56 21.61
N THR A 422 34.84 4.66 20.50
CA THR A 422 35.78 5.75 20.24
C THR A 422 35.17 6.69 19.22
N PHE A 423 35.05 7.96 19.56
CA PHE A 423 34.60 9.00 18.65
C PHE A 423 35.80 9.77 18.09
N SER A 424 35.68 10.20 16.84
CA SER A 424 36.57 11.18 16.23
C SER A 424 35.76 12.26 15.53
N ALA A 425 36.14 13.52 15.71
CA ALA A 425 35.47 14.66 15.08
C ALA A 425 36.47 15.51 14.29
N VAL A 426 36.14 15.82 13.03
CA VAL A 426 36.95 16.65 12.13
C VAL A 426 36.08 17.79 11.60
N PRO A 427 36.54 19.05 11.60
CA PRO A 427 35.75 20.14 11.05
C PRO A 427 35.61 20.02 9.52
N VAL A 428 34.43 20.33 9.02
CA VAL A 428 34.10 20.36 7.60
C VAL A 428 34.29 21.77 7.07
N ASN A 429 35.02 21.90 5.97
CA ASN A 429 35.19 23.15 5.23
C ASN A 429 33.94 23.44 4.39
N VAL A 430 32.93 24.00 5.04
CA VAL A 430 31.64 24.34 4.43
C VAL A 430 31.80 25.35 3.30
N ASP A 431 32.67 26.36 3.47
CA ASP A 431 32.89 27.39 2.45
C ASP A 431 33.39 26.79 1.14
N LEU A 432 34.39 25.90 1.20
CA LEU A 432 34.90 25.20 0.03
C LEU A 432 33.81 24.31 -0.61
N LEU A 433 32.97 23.68 0.20
CA LEU A 433 31.88 22.85 -0.29
C LEU A 433 30.81 23.67 -1.03
N LEU A 434 30.41 24.81 -0.47
CA LEU A 434 29.46 25.73 -1.10
C LEU A 434 30.04 26.35 -2.37
N ASP A 435 31.35 26.66 -2.38
CA ASP A 435 32.05 27.15 -3.57
C ASP A 435 32.06 26.12 -4.71
N ASP A 436 32.40 24.86 -4.41
CA ASP A 436 32.42 23.79 -5.40
C ASP A 436 31.01 23.47 -5.92
N LEU A 437 30.00 23.51 -5.04
CA LEU A 437 28.58 23.38 -5.41
C LEU A 437 28.16 24.48 -6.38
N ARG A 438 28.45 25.75 -6.06
CA ARG A 438 28.13 26.90 -6.92
C ARG A 438 28.82 26.79 -8.28
N LYS A 439 30.11 26.42 -8.29
CA LYS A 439 30.88 26.19 -9.54
C LYS A 439 30.29 25.06 -10.38
N TYR A 440 29.89 23.96 -9.75
CA TYR A 440 29.26 22.82 -10.44
C TYR A 440 27.94 23.19 -11.11
N LEU A 441 27.06 23.90 -10.39
CA LEU A 441 25.79 24.36 -10.96
C LEU A 441 26.02 25.40 -12.07
N ALA A 442 26.98 26.31 -11.88
CA ALA A 442 27.34 27.30 -12.89
C ALA A 442 28.02 26.71 -14.13
N SER A 443 28.68 25.55 -14.03
CA SER A 443 29.33 24.91 -15.18
C SER A 443 28.34 24.28 -16.17
N ASN A 444 27.06 24.18 -15.82
CA ASN A 444 26.00 23.64 -16.66
C ASN A 444 26.40 22.29 -17.33
N PRO A 445 26.63 21.23 -16.53
CA PRO A 445 27.11 19.96 -17.04
C PRO A 445 26.11 19.31 -17.99
N GLU A 446 26.58 18.73 -19.10
CA GLU A 446 25.73 18.02 -20.07
C GLU A 446 24.95 16.85 -19.46
N GLN A 447 25.52 16.23 -18.42
CA GLN A 447 24.88 15.18 -17.63
C GLN A 447 24.83 15.61 -16.15
N PRO A 448 23.76 16.30 -15.72
CA PRO A 448 23.61 16.72 -14.34
C PRO A 448 23.52 15.51 -13.39
N ASN A 449 24.41 15.48 -12.41
CA ASN A 449 24.34 14.62 -11.25
C ASN A 449 23.63 15.41 -10.15
N PHE A 450 22.33 15.16 -9.96
CA PHE A 450 21.52 15.90 -9.00
C PHE A 450 21.91 15.64 -7.54
N ARG A 451 22.55 14.51 -7.21
CA ARG A 451 23.16 14.32 -5.89
C ARG A 451 24.28 15.33 -5.64
N ARG A 452 24.93 15.79 -6.72
CA ARG A 452 25.79 16.98 -6.91
C ARG A 452 25.22 18.30 -6.39
N ALA A 453 23.90 18.43 -6.47
CA ALA A 453 23.16 19.67 -6.23
C ALA A 453 22.43 19.69 -4.87
N GLN A 454 22.29 18.55 -4.19
CA GLN A 454 21.58 18.45 -2.91
C GLN A 454 22.53 18.67 -1.72
N LEU A 455 22.29 19.73 -0.94
CA LEU A 455 23.01 20.02 0.30
C LEU A 455 22.78 18.99 1.42
N PRO A 456 21.57 18.43 1.61
CA PRO A 456 21.35 17.38 2.62
C PRO A 456 22.23 16.13 2.43
N ASP A 457 22.66 15.85 1.19
CA ASP A 457 23.51 14.71 0.84
C ASP A 457 24.99 14.91 1.22
N ILE A 458 25.35 16.01 1.90
CA ILE A 458 26.71 16.31 2.34
C ILE A 458 27.32 15.16 3.15
N GLY A 459 26.54 14.49 4.00
CA GLY A 459 27.01 13.33 4.77
C GLY A 459 27.48 12.18 3.89
N TRP A 460 26.72 11.85 2.84
CA TRP A 460 27.09 10.81 1.89
C TRP A 460 28.33 11.20 1.08
N ARG A 461 28.40 12.45 0.62
CA ARG A 461 29.57 12.95 -0.14
C ARG A 461 30.86 12.85 0.67
N LEU A 462 30.81 13.13 1.97
CA LEU A 462 32.00 13.05 2.84
C LEU A 462 32.52 11.62 3.04
N ILE A 463 31.71 10.60 2.73
CA ILE A 463 32.14 9.17 2.75
C ILE A 463 32.98 8.86 1.49
N GLU A 464 32.63 9.44 0.34
CA GLU A 464 33.30 9.20 -0.93
C GLU A 464 34.73 9.80 -0.93
N ALA A 465 35.63 9.20 -1.71
CA ALA A 465 37.05 9.55 -1.69
C ALA A 465 37.33 11.03 -2.07
N ASP A 466 36.52 11.61 -2.96
CA ASP A 466 36.59 13.02 -3.36
C ASP A 466 36.05 13.98 -2.28
N GLY A 467 35.21 13.50 -1.35
CA GLY A 467 34.68 14.28 -0.23
C GLY A 467 35.68 14.54 0.91
N LYS A 468 36.73 13.72 1.03
CA LYS A 468 37.77 13.90 2.06
C LYS A 468 38.48 15.25 1.98
N LYS A 469 38.51 15.90 0.81
CA LYS A 469 39.11 17.23 0.61
C LYS A 469 38.39 18.34 1.41
N TYR A 470 37.17 18.10 1.86
CA TYR A 470 36.42 19.04 2.70
C TYR A 470 36.67 18.83 4.19
N LEU A 471 37.42 17.80 4.59
CA LEU A 471 37.76 17.54 6.00
C LEU A 471 39.12 18.17 6.29
N ASN A 472 39.15 19.18 7.18
CA ASN A 472 40.36 19.94 7.48
C ASN A 472 40.83 19.70 8.93
N GLY A 473 42.14 19.81 9.16
CA GLY A 473 42.70 19.80 10.52
C GLY A 473 42.88 18.42 11.14
N LYS A 474 43.25 18.39 12.43
CA LYS A 474 43.48 17.15 13.19
C LYS A 474 42.17 16.69 13.84
N PRO A 475 41.88 15.37 13.85
CA PRO A 475 40.72 14.85 14.54
C PRO A 475 40.82 15.10 16.05
N ILE A 476 39.70 15.48 16.65
CA ILE A 476 39.50 15.46 18.10
C ILE A 476 38.95 14.09 18.44
N GLU A 477 39.66 13.33 19.28
CA GLU A 477 39.28 11.97 19.65
C GLU A 477 38.92 11.88 21.14
N TRP A 478 37.86 11.13 21.44
CA TRP A 478 37.48 10.81 22.80
C TRP A 478 36.84 9.43 22.86
N THR A 479 36.84 8.82 24.03
CA THR A 479 36.35 7.45 24.23
C THR A 479 35.32 7.45 25.34
N VAL A 480 34.28 6.65 25.17
CA VAL A 480 33.18 6.52 26.14
C VAL A 480 32.91 5.04 26.39
N ASP A 481 32.88 4.68 27.67
CA ASP A 481 32.41 3.37 28.10
C ASP A 481 30.88 3.32 28.07
N LEU A 482 30.34 2.20 27.61
CA LEU A 482 28.92 1.92 27.41
C LEU A 482 28.51 0.74 28.29
N ASN A 483 27.27 0.77 28.77
CA ASN A 483 26.67 -0.32 29.54
C ASN A 483 25.47 -0.87 28.77
N PRO A 484 25.66 -1.81 27.83
CA PRO A 484 24.57 -2.32 26.99
C PRO A 484 23.54 -3.06 27.84
N ALA A 485 22.28 -2.98 27.42
CA ALA A 485 21.21 -3.76 28.00
C ALA A 485 21.45 -5.28 27.81
N ASP A 486 21.09 -6.06 28.82
CA ASP A 486 21.09 -7.52 28.73
C ASP A 486 20.06 -8.00 27.71
N GLY A 487 20.23 -9.21 27.16
CA GLY A 487 19.23 -9.82 26.26
C GLY A 487 19.19 -9.24 24.84
N HIS A 488 20.26 -8.56 24.41
CA HIS A 488 20.40 -7.98 23.06
C HIS A 488 19.42 -6.84 22.75
N PHE A 489 18.96 -6.11 23.76
CA PHE A 489 18.16 -4.90 23.56
C PHE A 489 19.02 -3.69 23.21
N ASP A 490 18.42 -2.75 22.50
CA ASP A 490 19.02 -1.44 22.29
C ASP A 490 18.93 -0.61 23.58
N ASP A 491 19.98 0.16 23.84
CA ASP A 491 20.01 1.22 24.85
C ASP A 491 20.41 2.54 24.19
N THR A 492 20.11 3.65 24.87
CA THR A 492 20.40 5.01 24.38
C THR A 492 21.26 5.77 25.37
N LYS A 493 22.18 6.59 24.87
CA LYS A 493 23.05 7.43 25.70
C LYS A 493 23.31 8.76 25.03
N THR A 494 23.16 9.85 25.79
CA THR A 494 23.61 11.18 25.39
C THR A 494 25.12 11.29 25.57
N ILE A 495 25.80 11.76 24.53
CA ILE A 495 27.25 11.95 24.48
C ILE A 495 27.53 13.45 24.46
N GLU A 496 28.32 13.94 25.41
CA GLU A 496 28.93 15.27 25.31
C GLU A 496 30.16 15.21 24.41
N ALA A 497 30.20 16.05 23.39
CA ALA A 497 31.29 16.15 22.44
C ALA A 497 32.17 17.38 22.74
N PRO A 498 33.50 17.22 22.86
CA PRO A 498 34.43 18.29 23.20
C PRO A 498 34.77 19.16 21.98
N LEU A 499 33.76 19.79 21.37
CA LEU A 499 33.88 20.58 20.15
C LEU A 499 34.08 22.07 20.45
N PRO A 500 35.22 22.67 20.08
CA PRO A 500 35.61 23.99 20.57
C PRO A 500 35.07 25.17 19.75
N LYS A 501 34.48 24.94 18.57
CA LYS A 501 34.11 26.01 17.62
C LYS A 501 32.80 25.72 16.91
N ALA A 502 32.10 26.80 16.55
CA ALA A 502 31.00 26.78 15.59
C ALA A 502 31.47 26.22 14.22
N GLY A 503 30.53 25.65 13.48
CA GLY A 503 30.73 25.02 12.18
C GLY A 503 30.10 23.62 12.09
N ALA A 504 30.29 22.98 10.94
CA ALA A 504 29.96 21.57 10.75
C ALA A 504 31.11 20.67 11.18
N TRP A 505 30.78 19.60 11.89
CA TRP A 505 31.72 18.58 12.34
C TRP A 505 31.34 17.22 11.79
N TRP A 506 32.28 16.59 11.10
CA TRP A 506 32.19 15.19 10.71
C TRP A 506 32.55 14.33 11.92
N VAL A 507 31.55 13.71 12.53
CA VAL A 507 31.72 12.86 13.71
C VAL A 507 31.63 11.40 13.28
N GLN A 508 32.65 10.61 13.60
CA GLN A 508 32.68 9.18 13.41
C GLN A 508 32.68 8.48 14.77
N ALA A 509 31.86 7.45 14.92
CA ALA A 509 31.84 6.55 16.07
C ALA A 509 32.35 5.18 15.64
N GLN A 510 33.41 4.70 16.28
CA GLN A 510 33.91 3.34 16.12
C GLN A 510 33.57 2.54 17.37
N LEU A 511 32.62 1.60 17.25
CA LEU A 511 32.30 0.68 18.33
C LEU A 511 33.36 -0.43 18.39
N GLN A 512 33.78 -0.79 19.60
CA GLN A 512 34.71 -1.90 19.80
C GLN A 512 34.11 -3.22 19.30
N ASP A 513 34.85 -3.93 18.45
CA ASP A 513 34.43 -5.20 17.83
C ASP A 513 33.07 -5.11 17.12
N GLY A 514 32.73 -3.92 16.62
CA GLY A 514 31.43 -3.61 16.03
C GLY A 514 31.53 -2.70 14.82
N ASN A 515 30.40 -2.08 14.47
CA ASN A 515 30.31 -1.22 13.30
C ASN A 515 30.90 0.19 13.52
N THR A 516 31.10 0.90 12.41
CA THR A 516 31.40 2.34 12.39
C THR A 516 30.13 3.10 11.98
N SER A 517 29.77 4.13 12.74
CA SER A 517 28.69 5.06 12.41
C SER A 517 29.22 6.48 12.20
N ARG A 518 28.49 7.32 11.44
CA ARG A 518 28.91 8.68 11.05
C ARG A 518 27.72 9.64 11.11
N MET A 519 27.99 10.89 11.49
CA MET A 519 27.02 11.99 11.41
C MET A 519 27.71 13.31 11.09
N ILE A 520 26.94 14.29 10.62
CA ILE A 520 27.35 15.69 10.62
C ILE A 520 26.64 16.37 11.79
N LEU A 521 27.43 16.98 12.67
CA LEU A 521 26.92 17.76 13.79
C LEU A 521 27.12 19.25 13.50
N TRP A 522 26.03 20.02 13.55
CA TRP A 522 26.03 21.45 13.25
C TRP A 522 26.03 22.28 14.53
N LEU A 523 27.05 23.13 14.68
CA LEU A 523 27.15 24.11 15.76
C LEU A 523 27.07 25.52 15.17
N ALA A 524 26.02 26.27 15.46
CA ALA A 524 25.78 27.60 14.90
C ALA A 524 26.10 28.70 15.91
N ASP A 525 26.78 29.76 15.47
CA ASP A 525 26.94 31.03 16.18
C ASP A 525 26.23 32.21 15.46
N LEU A 526 25.75 31.97 14.24
CA LEU A 526 24.92 32.85 13.41
C LEU A 526 23.78 32.03 12.80
N ALA A 527 22.57 32.57 12.81
CA ALA A 527 21.38 31.91 12.29
C ALA A 527 20.65 32.79 11.26
N ILE A 528 20.03 32.14 10.27
CA ILE A 528 19.14 32.75 9.29
C ILE A 528 17.74 32.15 9.52
N ALA A 529 16.75 33.00 9.76
CA ALA A 529 15.35 32.62 9.80
C ALA A 529 14.59 33.27 8.65
N GLU A 530 13.69 32.50 8.03
CA GLU A 530 12.88 32.94 6.89
C GLU A 530 11.39 32.91 7.23
N LYS A 531 10.66 33.94 6.85
CA LYS A 531 9.20 34.00 7.02
C LYS A 531 8.53 34.58 5.79
N GLN A 532 7.44 33.96 5.34
CA GLN A 532 6.61 34.52 4.27
C GLN A 532 5.76 35.66 4.80
N THR A 533 5.78 36.80 4.12
CA THR A 533 4.97 37.99 4.41
C THR A 533 4.35 38.52 3.13
N GLU A 534 3.39 39.45 3.23
CA GLU A 534 2.81 40.09 2.04
C GLU A 534 3.85 40.87 1.21
N SER A 535 4.95 41.28 1.83
CA SER A 535 6.07 41.96 1.17
C SER A 535 7.09 41.01 0.53
N GLY A 536 6.91 39.69 0.65
CA GLY A 536 7.88 38.68 0.20
C GLY A 536 8.47 37.86 1.36
N THR A 537 9.54 37.11 1.10
CA THR A 537 10.31 36.45 2.16
C THR A 537 11.01 37.50 3.03
N LEU A 538 10.64 37.57 4.30
CA LEU A 538 11.39 38.29 5.33
C LEU A 538 12.50 37.39 5.86
N ILE A 539 13.73 37.89 5.85
CA ILE A 539 14.92 37.23 6.37
C ILE A 539 15.32 37.94 7.65
N TYR A 540 15.59 37.16 8.70
CA TYR A 540 16.16 37.63 9.95
C TYR A 540 17.50 36.94 10.21
N VAL A 541 18.56 37.73 10.37
CA VAL A 541 19.88 37.24 10.76
C VAL A 541 20.14 37.60 12.21
N ALA A 542 20.44 36.57 13.01
CA ALA A 542 20.63 36.70 14.43
C ALA A 542 21.82 35.91 14.95
N ASP A 543 22.33 36.34 16.08
CA ASP A 543 23.22 35.56 16.91
C ASP A 543 22.50 34.28 17.36
N ALA A 544 23.06 33.11 17.04
CA ALA A 544 22.37 31.83 17.24
C ALA A 544 22.22 31.45 18.73
N VAL A 545 22.98 32.09 19.62
CA VAL A 545 22.95 31.82 21.07
C VAL A 545 21.93 32.71 21.77
N THR A 546 21.94 34.00 21.45
CA THR A 546 21.15 35.02 22.14
C THR A 546 19.87 35.42 21.42
N GLY A 547 19.76 35.11 20.13
CA GLY A 547 18.67 35.57 19.26
C GLY A 547 18.75 37.06 18.91
N SER A 548 19.83 37.75 19.30
CA SER A 548 20.01 39.18 19.06
C SER A 548 20.21 39.48 17.57
N PRO A 549 19.67 40.59 17.05
CA PRO A 549 19.82 40.95 15.64
C PRO A 549 21.27 41.23 15.27
N VAL A 550 21.71 40.75 14.10
CA VAL A 550 23.05 41.04 13.57
C VAL A 550 22.93 41.99 12.36
N PRO A 551 23.17 43.30 12.57
CA PRO A 551 22.97 44.30 11.53
C PRO A 551 24.09 44.28 10.50
N ARG A 552 23.80 44.83 9.31
CA ARG A 552 24.76 44.99 8.22
C ARG A 552 25.43 43.68 7.79
N THR A 553 24.73 42.56 7.93
CA THR A 553 25.19 41.24 7.48
C THR A 553 25.05 41.14 5.97
N ASP A 554 26.14 40.83 5.27
CA ASP A 554 26.13 40.65 3.82
C ASP A 554 25.41 39.33 3.48
N LEU A 555 24.38 39.41 2.64
CA LEU A 555 23.61 38.27 2.15
C LEU A 555 23.91 38.04 0.67
N GLN A 556 24.33 36.84 0.32
CA GLN A 556 24.48 36.38 -1.06
C GLN A 556 23.39 35.38 -1.40
N PHE A 557 22.69 35.62 -2.50
CA PHE A 557 21.63 34.76 -3.01
C PHE A 557 22.12 34.06 -4.27
N PHE A 558 22.13 32.73 -4.26
CA PHE A 558 22.45 31.90 -5.41
C PHE A 558 21.25 31.03 -5.76
N GLY A 559 20.57 31.37 -6.85
CA GLY A 559 19.40 30.67 -7.36
C GLY A 559 19.77 29.76 -8.51
N TRP A 560 19.12 28.60 -8.63
CA TRP A 560 19.19 27.80 -9.84
C TRP A 560 17.85 27.14 -10.17
N GLN A 561 17.66 26.84 -11.46
CA GLN A 561 16.52 26.08 -11.95
C GLN A 561 16.97 25.08 -13.02
N PHE A 562 16.22 23.99 -13.13
CA PHE A 562 16.45 22.94 -14.10
C PHE A 562 15.33 22.90 -15.13
N ASN A 563 15.67 23.11 -16.40
CA ASN A 563 14.73 23.11 -17.51
C ASN A 563 15.23 22.18 -18.64
N TYR A 564 14.31 21.67 -19.45
CA TYR A 564 14.64 21.03 -20.72
C TYR A 564 14.52 22.06 -21.85
N GLU A 565 15.63 22.33 -22.53
CA GLU A 565 15.65 23.18 -23.73
C GLU A 565 16.05 22.33 -24.94
N ASN A 566 15.17 22.25 -25.95
CA ASN A 566 15.36 21.38 -27.12
C ASN A 566 15.68 19.92 -26.74
N GLN A 567 14.97 19.37 -25.76
CA GLN A 567 15.18 18.02 -25.19
C GLN A 567 16.55 17.81 -24.53
N ARG A 568 17.32 18.88 -24.26
CA ARG A 568 18.59 18.83 -23.54
C ARG A 568 18.45 19.41 -22.14
N PRO A 569 19.04 18.79 -21.11
CA PRO A 569 19.05 19.36 -19.76
C PRO A 569 19.81 20.68 -19.74
N ARG A 570 19.25 21.71 -19.09
CA ARG A 570 19.93 22.99 -18.87
C ARG A 570 19.73 23.47 -17.43
N ILE A 571 20.83 23.87 -16.82
CA ILE A 571 20.87 24.52 -15.52
C ILE A 571 21.05 26.02 -15.74
N ASN A 572 20.05 26.80 -15.34
CA ASN A 572 20.13 28.26 -15.34
C ASN A 572 20.39 28.74 -13.90
N THR A 573 21.38 29.60 -13.73
CA THR A 573 21.74 30.17 -12.43
C THR A 573 21.43 31.66 -12.36
N SER A 574 21.10 32.14 -11.18
CA SER A 574 20.79 33.54 -10.87
C SER A 574 21.54 33.94 -9.61
N ARG A 575 21.97 35.20 -9.54
CA ARG A 575 22.67 35.72 -8.36
C ARG A 575 22.35 37.17 -8.09
N PHE A 576 22.20 37.51 -6.83
CA PHE A 576 22.16 38.89 -6.35
C PHE A 576 22.66 38.92 -4.90
N ALA A 577 22.82 40.12 -4.35
CA ALA A 577 23.25 40.33 -2.98
C ALA A 577 22.41 41.43 -2.33
N ASP A 578 22.26 41.33 -1.02
CA ASP A 578 21.59 42.33 -0.20
C ASP A 578 22.25 42.37 1.18
N ARG A 579 21.73 43.19 2.10
CA ARG A 579 22.28 43.33 3.44
C ARG A 579 21.18 43.54 4.47
N THR A 580 21.39 43.04 5.69
CA THR A 580 20.47 43.31 6.79
C THR A 580 20.53 44.76 7.28
N ASP A 581 19.38 45.27 7.71
CA ASP A 581 19.23 46.59 8.33
C ASP A 581 19.74 46.62 9.79
N ALA A 582 19.45 47.70 10.52
CA ALA A 582 19.85 47.84 11.93
C ALA A 582 19.20 46.80 12.86
N ASN A 583 18.10 46.18 12.44
CA ASN A 583 17.36 45.16 13.19
C ASN A 583 17.70 43.74 12.71
N GLY A 584 18.74 43.56 11.89
CA GLY A 584 19.09 42.24 11.35
C GLY A 584 18.09 41.72 10.32
N LEU A 585 17.22 42.57 9.76
CA LEU A 585 16.19 42.17 8.81
C LEU A 585 16.56 42.52 7.37
N CYS A 586 16.11 41.69 6.43
CA CYS A 586 16.22 41.93 4.99
C CYS A 586 14.99 41.33 4.29
N THR A 587 14.37 42.08 3.38
CA THR A 587 13.33 41.56 2.49
C THR A 587 13.85 41.72 1.06
N PRO A 588 14.47 40.68 0.47
CA PRO A 588 15.10 40.80 -0.84
C PRO A 588 14.05 41.06 -1.93
N PRO A 589 14.37 41.89 -2.94
CA PRO A 589 13.46 42.15 -4.04
C PRO A 589 13.45 40.96 -5.02
N VAL A 590 12.47 40.07 -4.88
CA VAL A 590 12.29 38.89 -5.74
C VAL A 590 11.16 39.14 -6.75
N THR A 591 11.40 38.83 -8.03
CA THR A 591 10.38 38.94 -9.09
C THR A 591 9.60 37.63 -9.28
N PRO A 592 8.39 37.64 -9.88
CA PRO A 592 7.64 36.41 -10.16
C PRO A 592 8.41 35.38 -10.99
N GLU A 593 9.27 35.80 -11.93
CA GLU A 593 10.06 34.86 -12.74
C GLU A 593 11.11 34.12 -11.90
N GLN A 594 11.54 34.72 -10.79
CA GLN A 594 12.55 34.18 -9.88
C GLN A 594 11.98 33.17 -8.87
N THR A 595 10.65 33.01 -8.77
CA THR A 595 10.03 32.02 -7.87
C THR A 595 10.21 30.59 -8.35
N GLN A 596 10.63 30.40 -9.61
CA GLN A 596 10.98 29.08 -10.17
C GLN A 596 12.38 28.60 -9.73
N ASN A 597 13.22 29.50 -9.21
CA ASN A 597 14.55 29.16 -8.74
C ASN A 597 14.50 28.54 -7.33
N GLN A 598 15.40 27.59 -7.11
CA GLN A 598 15.83 27.13 -5.80
C GLN A 598 16.99 28.00 -5.31
N TRP A 599 16.80 28.69 -4.18
CA TRP A 599 17.74 29.68 -3.65
C TRP A 599 18.54 29.13 -2.46
N LEU A 600 19.86 29.31 -2.53
CA LEU A 600 20.80 29.19 -1.42
C LEU A 600 21.14 30.60 -0.93
N ILE A 601 20.95 30.86 0.36
CA ILE A 601 21.33 32.11 1.01
C ILE A 601 22.62 31.87 1.79
N SER A 602 23.60 32.75 1.65
CA SER A 602 24.82 32.76 2.46
C SER A 602 24.98 34.12 3.14
N ALA A 603 25.14 34.10 4.46
CA ALA A 603 25.31 35.28 5.29
C ALA A 603 26.76 35.40 5.76
N LYS A 604 27.30 36.61 5.74
CA LYS A 604 28.59 36.95 6.34
C LYS A 604 28.46 38.20 7.19
N ALA A 605 28.51 38.01 8.50
CA ALA A 605 28.43 39.10 9.47
C ALA A 605 29.72 39.94 9.47
N PRO A 606 29.67 41.22 9.89
CA PRO A 606 30.85 42.09 9.94
C PRO A 606 31.99 41.58 10.83
N ASP A 607 31.67 40.77 11.85
CA ASP A 607 32.63 40.13 12.75
C ASP A 607 33.24 38.84 12.20
N GLY A 608 32.85 38.44 10.99
CA GLY A 608 33.39 37.28 10.28
C GLY A 608 32.59 35.99 10.47
N ARG A 609 31.54 35.96 11.30
CA ARG A 609 30.65 34.80 11.41
C ARG A 609 29.92 34.55 10.09
N THR A 610 29.64 33.28 9.80
CA THR A 610 28.95 32.87 8.57
C THR A 610 27.77 31.96 8.88
N ALA A 611 26.75 32.02 8.04
CA ALA A 611 25.61 31.12 8.06
C ALA A 611 25.12 30.88 6.63
N PHE A 612 24.38 29.81 6.40
CA PHE A 612 23.76 29.54 5.12
C PHE A 612 22.47 28.73 5.31
N THR A 613 21.62 28.73 4.28
CA THR A 613 20.37 27.96 4.25
C THR A 613 20.50 26.73 3.36
N GLY A 614 19.54 25.80 3.44
CA GLY A 614 19.35 24.85 2.36
C GLY A 614 18.85 25.55 1.08
N PHE A 615 18.75 24.81 -0.02
CA PHE A 615 18.00 25.29 -1.18
C PHE A 615 16.52 25.34 -0.85
N GLY A 616 15.90 26.51 -1.04
CA GLY A 616 14.47 26.73 -0.82
C GLY A 616 13.88 27.75 -1.78
N ASN A 617 12.56 27.89 -1.76
CA ASN A 617 11.87 28.90 -2.57
C ASN A 617 11.81 30.23 -1.83
N LEU A 618 12.00 31.33 -2.55
CA LEU A 618 11.68 32.66 -2.03
C LEU A 618 10.26 33.06 -2.44
N TRP A 619 9.52 33.61 -1.49
CA TRP A 619 8.17 34.11 -1.67
C TRP A 619 8.20 35.52 -2.27
N VAL A 620 7.40 35.73 -3.32
CA VAL A 620 7.19 37.05 -3.93
C VAL A 620 6.11 37.80 -3.18
N ALA A 621 6.20 39.13 -3.16
CA ALA A 621 5.18 39.98 -2.56
C ALA A 621 3.81 39.74 -3.20
N GLN A 622 2.86 39.26 -2.41
CA GLN A 622 1.46 39.07 -2.80
C GLN A 622 0.58 39.03 -1.56
N LYS A 623 -0.70 39.36 -1.72
CA LYS A 623 -1.68 39.28 -0.64
C LYS A 623 -1.76 37.84 -0.14
N ILE A 624 -1.62 37.65 1.15
CA ILE A 624 -1.72 36.32 1.77
C ILE A 624 -3.16 36.15 2.26
N GLU A 625 -3.85 35.13 1.76
CA GLU A 625 -5.16 34.78 2.30
C GLU A 625 -5.01 34.39 3.78
N PRO A 626 -5.80 34.96 4.70
CA PRO A 626 -5.74 34.61 6.11
C PRO A 626 -5.93 33.10 6.28
N LEU A 627 -5.00 32.46 6.98
CA LEU A 627 -5.11 31.05 7.32
C LEU A 627 -6.34 30.84 8.22
N ALA A 628 -7.45 30.38 7.62
CA ALA A 628 -8.63 29.98 8.37
C ALA A 628 -8.41 28.56 8.92
N TRP A 629 -7.97 28.47 10.18
CA TRP A 629 -7.85 27.21 10.92
C TRP A 629 -9.17 26.42 11.02
N SER A 630 -10.27 27.09 10.71
CA SER A 630 -11.62 26.53 10.68
C SER A 630 -12.31 26.98 9.39
N PRO A 631 -12.14 26.26 8.27
CA PRO A 631 -12.88 26.57 7.05
C PRO A 631 -14.36 26.23 7.24
N LEU A 632 -15.25 26.91 6.51
CA LEU A 632 -16.65 26.52 6.42
C LEU A 632 -16.73 25.09 5.84
N LYS A 633 -17.49 24.22 6.51
CA LYS A 633 -17.81 22.86 6.09
C LYS A 633 -19.30 22.78 5.79
N ILE A 634 -19.62 22.08 4.71
CA ILE A 634 -21.00 21.85 4.29
C ILE A 634 -21.19 20.35 4.17
N TYR A 635 -22.11 19.81 4.95
CA TYR A 635 -22.55 18.42 4.81
C TYR A 635 -23.86 18.42 4.05
N ALA A 636 -23.90 17.78 2.89
CA ALA A 636 -25.08 17.66 2.06
C ALA A 636 -25.50 16.19 1.97
N ILE A 637 -26.80 15.94 2.06
CA ILE A 637 -27.38 14.61 1.85
C ILE A 637 -28.68 14.74 1.08
N THR A 638 -28.99 13.71 0.32
CA THR A 638 -30.31 13.55 -0.28
C THR A 638 -30.97 12.28 0.26
N ASP A 639 -32.29 12.14 0.13
CA ASP A 639 -33.01 11.02 0.72
C ASP A 639 -32.64 9.66 0.10
N ARG A 640 -32.03 9.67 -1.09
CA ARG A 640 -31.61 8.48 -1.85
C ARG A 640 -30.34 8.76 -2.66
N PRO A 641 -29.48 7.76 -2.87
CA PRO A 641 -28.26 7.95 -3.65
C PRO A 641 -28.49 8.14 -5.16
N ILE A 642 -29.64 7.72 -5.72
CA ILE A 642 -29.92 7.71 -7.17
C ILE A 642 -31.37 8.15 -7.46
N TYR A 643 -31.56 8.95 -8.52
CA TYR A 643 -32.86 9.43 -9.01
C TYR A 643 -33.02 9.16 -10.52
N ARG A 644 -34.27 9.12 -10.99
CA ARG A 644 -34.62 9.07 -12.43
C ARG A 644 -35.22 10.41 -12.85
N PRO A 645 -35.19 10.78 -14.15
CA PRO A 645 -35.93 11.93 -14.66
C PRO A 645 -37.40 11.91 -14.21
N GLY A 646 -37.94 13.07 -13.82
CA GLY A 646 -39.27 13.21 -13.21
C GLY A 646 -39.35 12.94 -11.71
N HIS A 647 -38.31 12.38 -11.07
CA HIS A 647 -38.29 12.20 -9.61
C HIS A 647 -38.19 13.54 -8.87
N THR A 648 -38.77 13.60 -7.68
CA THR A 648 -38.50 14.67 -6.71
C THR A 648 -37.30 14.29 -5.85
N VAL A 649 -36.28 15.14 -5.85
CA VAL A 649 -35.08 15.05 -5.01
C VAL A 649 -35.35 15.83 -3.73
N ASN A 650 -35.26 15.17 -2.57
CA ASN A 650 -35.25 15.87 -1.28
C ASN A 650 -33.82 16.00 -0.81
N TYR A 651 -33.40 17.22 -0.46
CA TYR A 651 -32.03 17.48 -0.02
C TYR A 651 -32.01 18.18 1.34
N SER A 652 -30.92 18.02 2.07
CA SER A 652 -30.60 18.76 3.29
C SER A 652 -29.12 19.09 3.34
N LEU A 653 -28.81 20.32 3.72
CA LEU A 653 -27.45 20.84 3.86
C LEU A 653 -27.26 21.41 5.26
N TRP A 654 -26.11 21.15 5.89
CA TRP A 654 -25.70 21.75 7.16
C TRP A 654 -24.43 22.55 6.96
N LEU A 655 -24.47 23.86 7.25
CA LEU A 655 -23.36 24.78 7.10
C LEU A 655 -22.74 25.07 8.47
N ARG A 656 -21.46 24.70 8.64
CA ARG A 656 -20.78 24.70 9.94
C ARG A 656 -19.32 25.08 9.83
N ARG A 657 -18.81 25.89 10.76
CA ARG A 657 -17.38 26.14 10.90
C ARG A 657 -16.88 25.43 12.16
N PRO A 658 -16.13 24.31 12.04
CA PRO A 658 -15.66 23.58 13.22
C PRO A 658 -14.58 24.37 13.94
N LEU A 659 -14.80 24.75 15.21
CA LEU A 659 -13.80 25.37 16.08
C LEU A 659 -13.30 24.35 17.11
N PHE A 660 -12.08 24.56 17.62
CA PHE A 660 -11.46 23.65 18.59
C PHE A 660 -12.04 23.80 20.01
N ASP A 661 -12.63 24.96 20.30
CA ASP A 661 -13.17 25.37 21.60
C ASP A 661 -14.70 25.53 21.61
N GLY A 662 -15.39 25.12 20.54
CA GLY A 662 -16.86 25.16 20.46
C GLY A 662 -17.43 24.98 19.05
N ASP A 663 -18.73 25.22 18.89
CA ASP A 663 -19.41 25.26 17.59
C ASP A 663 -19.81 26.71 17.29
N SER A 664 -19.24 27.32 16.23
CA SER A 664 -19.74 28.60 15.72
C SER A 664 -20.81 28.34 14.67
N ASN A 665 -22.04 28.69 15.04
CA ASN A 665 -23.18 28.62 14.16
C ASN A 665 -23.40 29.96 13.44
N GLU A 666 -22.37 30.43 12.74
CA GLU A 666 -22.41 31.70 11.98
C GLU A 666 -23.52 31.72 10.90
N TRP A 667 -23.94 30.54 10.47
CA TRP A 667 -25.02 30.30 9.52
C TRP A 667 -26.37 30.01 10.21
N ALA A 668 -26.56 30.26 11.50
CA ALA A 668 -27.88 30.18 12.12
C ALA A 668 -28.80 31.28 11.56
N GLU A 669 -29.99 30.89 11.11
CA GLU A 669 -31.05 31.83 10.69
C GLU A 669 -30.60 32.81 9.59
N LYS A 670 -29.65 32.40 8.76
CA LYS A 670 -29.08 33.22 7.68
C LYS A 670 -29.72 32.91 6.33
N PRO A 671 -29.83 33.91 5.45
CA PRO A 671 -30.17 33.65 4.05
C PRO A 671 -29.01 32.91 3.36
N VAL A 672 -29.34 31.84 2.64
CA VAL A 672 -28.40 31.07 1.81
C VAL A 672 -29.05 30.79 0.46
N TRP A 673 -28.28 30.88 -0.62
CA TRP A 673 -28.75 30.47 -1.93
C TRP A 673 -28.46 28.98 -2.13
N ILE A 674 -29.47 28.21 -2.52
CA ILE A 674 -29.32 26.83 -2.94
C ILE A 674 -29.37 26.77 -4.46
N GLN A 675 -28.31 26.21 -5.05
CA GLN A 675 -28.18 25.99 -6.49
C GLN A 675 -28.26 24.50 -6.78
N ILE A 676 -29.11 24.12 -7.74
CA ILE A 676 -29.10 22.78 -8.35
C ILE A 676 -28.37 22.89 -9.68
N ARG A 677 -27.30 22.09 -9.84
CA ARG A 677 -26.50 22.08 -11.07
C ARG A 677 -26.62 20.76 -11.81
N ASN A 678 -26.71 20.87 -13.13
CA ASN A 678 -26.73 19.72 -14.04
C ASN A 678 -25.32 19.10 -14.19
N PRO A 679 -25.16 17.96 -14.91
CA PRO A 679 -23.87 17.30 -15.10
C PRO A 679 -22.80 18.13 -15.82
N GLN A 680 -23.18 19.23 -16.48
CA GLN A 680 -22.27 20.18 -17.12
C GLN A 680 -21.80 21.28 -16.16
N GLY A 681 -22.32 21.31 -14.94
CA GLY A 681 -22.02 22.32 -13.93
C GLY A 681 -22.86 23.59 -14.04
N GLU A 682 -23.85 23.64 -14.93
CA GLU A 682 -24.74 24.80 -15.11
C GLU A 682 -25.80 24.82 -14.00
N ALA A 683 -26.03 25.99 -13.38
CA ALA A 683 -27.09 26.15 -12.40
C ALA A 683 -28.45 26.20 -13.11
N VAL A 684 -29.28 25.18 -12.91
CA VAL A 684 -30.62 25.08 -13.51
C VAL A 684 -31.74 25.49 -12.55
N SER A 685 -31.42 25.62 -11.26
CA SER A 685 -32.32 26.17 -10.25
C SER A 685 -31.51 26.94 -9.24
N GLU A 686 -32.01 28.11 -8.84
CA GLU A 686 -31.47 28.92 -7.76
C GLU A 686 -32.61 29.37 -6.85
N GLN A 687 -32.49 29.08 -5.57
CA GLN A 687 -33.51 29.42 -4.58
C GLN A 687 -32.85 30.05 -3.36
N GLN A 688 -33.35 31.20 -2.93
CA GLN A 688 -32.94 31.76 -1.64
C GLN A 688 -33.78 31.12 -0.54
N LEU A 689 -33.11 30.42 0.36
CA LEU A 689 -33.72 29.79 1.53
C LEU A 689 -33.10 30.38 2.81
N GLN A 690 -33.77 30.16 3.94
CA GLN A 690 -33.25 30.52 5.25
C GLN A 690 -32.84 29.26 5.99
N THR A 691 -31.63 29.26 6.56
CA THR A 691 -31.17 28.18 7.43
C THR A 691 -31.91 28.21 8.78
N ASP A 692 -32.02 27.06 9.44
CA ASP A 692 -32.56 26.96 10.79
C ASP A 692 -31.57 27.42 11.87
N ALA A 693 -31.98 27.37 13.13
CA ALA A 693 -31.15 27.67 14.28
C ALA A 693 -29.91 26.76 14.40
N ARG A 694 -29.77 25.71 13.60
CA ARG A 694 -28.62 24.79 13.51
C ARG A 694 -27.86 24.95 12.19
N GLY A 695 -28.07 26.04 11.44
CA GLY A 695 -27.42 26.26 10.15
C GLY A 695 -27.78 25.23 9.09
N ALA A 696 -28.92 24.54 9.26
CA ALA A 696 -29.41 23.53 8.34
C ALA A 696 -30.45 24.12 7.38
N VAL A 697 -30.49 23.65 6.15
CA VAL A 697 -31.49 24.01 5.16
C VAL A 697 -31.90 22.78 4.36
N SER A 698 -33.19 22.63 4.15
CA SER A 698 -33.76 21.51 3.41
C SER A 698 -34.66 22.04 2.30
N GLY A 699 -34.74 21.29 1.21
CA GLY A 699 -35.57 21.68 0.08
C GLY A 699 -35.87 20.50 -0.83
N GLN A 700 -36.63 20.80 -1.89
CA GLN A 700 -37.07 19.83 -2.88
C GLN A 700 -36.85 20.37 -4.27
N TYR A 701 -36.45 19.49 -5.18
CA TYR A 701 -36.32 19.81 -6.60
C TYR A 701 -36.88 18.68 -7.44
N VAL A 702 -37.79 18.99 -8.36
CA VAL A 702 -38.32 18.01 -9.31
C VAL A 702 -37.41 17.98 -10.53
N LEU A 703 -36.77 16.84 -10.78
CA LEU A 703 -35.98 16.64 -11.98
C LEU A 703 -36.89 16.73 -13.21
N PRO A 704 -36.53 17.52 -14.24
CA PRO A 704 -37.26 17.53 -15.51
C PRO A 704 -37.42 16.12 -16.10
N ALA A 705 -38.48 15.90 -16.87
CA ALA A 705 -38.71 14.60 -17.52
C ALA A 705 -37.62 14.26 -18.55
N ASP A 706 -36.97 15.28 -19.11
CA ASP A 706 -35.84 15.24 -20.01
C ASP A 706 -34.49 15.52 -19.31
N ALA A 707 -34.43 15.36 -17.98
CA ALA A 707 -33.20 15.57 -17.21
C ALA A 707 -32.05 14.70 -17.75
N GLN A 708 -30.90 15.34 -17.97
CA GLN A 708 -29.70 14.66 -18.44
C GLN A 708 -29.19 13.63 -17.42
N LEU A 709 -28.76 12.47 -17.93
CA LEU A 709 -28.13 11.44 -17.11
C LEU A 709 -26.71 11.86 -16.73
N GLY A 710 -26.33 11.67 -15.47
CA GLY A 710 -25.02 12.02 -14.95
C GLY A 710 -25.08 12.48 -13.50
N THR A 711 -23.98 13.04 -13.00
CA THR A 711 -23.89 13.56 -11.64
C THR A 711 -24.50 14.95 -11.57
N TRP A 712 -25.56 15.09 -10.79
CA TRP A 712 -26.14 16.38 -10.42
C TRP A 712 -25.60 16.80 -9.05
N THR A 713 -25.54 18.10 -8.79
CA THR A 713 -25.05 18.61 -7.48
C THR A 713 -26.02 19.61 -6.87
N VAL A 714 -26.09 19.62 -5.54
CA VAL A 714 -26.76 20.67 -4.76
C VAL A 714 -25.71 21.47 -4.01
N MET A 715 -25.69 22.78 -4.23
CA MET A 715 -24.69 23.67 -3.67
C MET A 715 -25.33 24.78 -2.86
N ALA A 716 -24.71 25.12 -1.73
CA ALA A 716 -24.96 26.36 -1.04
C ALA A 716 -24.06 27.46 -1.62
N ALA A 717 -24.61 28.66 -1.78
CA ALA A 717 -23.93 29.83 -2.29
C ALA A 717 -24.29 31.07 -1.47
N ARG A 718 -23.40 32.06 -1.48
CA ARG A 718 -23.70 33.41 -0.98
C ARG A 718 -23.76 34.40 -2.13
N GLN A 719 -24.54 35.45 -1.91
CA GLN A 719 -24.55 36.59 -2.81
C GLN A 719 -23.28 37.42 -2.60
N VAL A 720 -22.55 37.69 -3.67
CA VAL A 720 -21.40 38.60 -3.67
C VAL A 720 -21.59 39.69 -4.71
N GLN A 721 -20.94 40.83 -4.50
CA GLN A 721 -20.78 41.86 -5.53
C GLN A 721 -19.45 41.62 -6.21
N VAL A 722 -19.47 41.43 -7.53
CA VAL A 722 -18.27 41.24 -8.33
C VAL A 722 -18.12 42.43 -9.26
N VAL A 723 -16.89 42.92 -9.35
CA VAL A 723 -16.52 44.00 -10.25
C VAL A 723 -15.90 43.36 -11.49
N ARG A 724 -16.57 43.45 -12.63
CA ARG A 724 -16.02 42.99 -13.92
C ARG A 724 -15.56 44.17 -14.75
N LEU A 725 -14.41 44.01 -15.40
CA LEU A 725 -13.92 44.94 -16.42
C LEU A 725 -14.38 44.39 -17.77
N ILE A 726 -15.21 45.17 -18.47
CA ILE A 726 -15.67 44.84 -19.81
C ILE A 726 -15.01 45.80 -20.79
N GLU A 727 -14.32 45.29 -21.79
CA GLU A 727 -13.86 46.08 -22.93
C GLU A 727 -14.95 46.13 -24.00
N GLU A 728 -15.44 47.33 -24.28
CA GLU A 728 -16.39 47.58 -25.37
C GLU A 728 -15.85 48.76 -26.19
N ASN A 729 -15.64 48.54 -27.50
CA ASN A 729 -15.10 49.55 -28.42
C ASN A 729 -13.76 50.20 -27.99
N GLY A 730 -12.86 49.43 -27.36
CA GLY A 730 -11.55 49.91 -26.92
C GLY A 730 -11.56 50.79 -25.67
N GLN A 731 -12.69 50.88 -24.96
CA GLN A 731 -12.80 51.51 -23.66
C GLN A 731 -13.15 50.47 -22.59
N THR A 732 -12.39 50.46 -21.49
CA THR A 732 -12.65 49.60 -20.34
C THR A 732 -13.73 50.25 -19.45
N ARG A 733 -14.88 49.59 -19.30
CA ARG A 733 -15.90 49.98 -18.33
C ARG A 733 -15.94 49.02 -17.14
N THR A 734 -16.13 49.56 -15.95
CA THR A 734 -16.33 48.79 -14.72
C THR A 734 -17.83 48.55 -14.52
N VAL A 735 -18.23 47.29 -14.43
CA VAL A 735 -19.62 46.91 -14.13
C VAL A 735 -19.65 46.18 -12.80
N ASN A 736 -20.51 46.65 -11.90
CA ASN A 736 -20.80 45.96 -10.65
C ASN A 736 -21.97 45.01 -10.89
N GLU A 737 -21.71 43.72 -10.76
CA GLU A 737 -22.71 42.67 -10.94
C GLU A 737 -22.89 41.90 -9.64
N THR A 738 -24.11 41.40 -9.45
CA THR A 738 -24.40 40.49 -8.34
C THR A 738 -24.14 39.07 -8.82
N ASP A 739 -23.22 38.37 -8.17
CA ASP A 739 -22.87 36.98 -8.50
C ASP A 739 -23.22 36.04 -7.32
N ARG A 740 -23.12 34.73 -7.57
CA ARG A 740 -23.33 33.66 -6.59
C ARG A 740 -22.02 32.92 -6.40
N GLU A 741 -21.33 33.24 -5.31
CA GLU A 741 -20.12 32.52 -4.93
C GLU A 741 -20.52 31.21 -4.23
N ALA A 742 -20.10 30.08 -4.83
CA ALA A 742 -20.32 28.76 -4.24
C ALA A 742 -19.53 28.61 -2.94
N LEU A 743 -20.21 28.19 -1.88
CA LEU A 743 -19.61 27.91 -0.57
C LEU A 743 -19.22 26.44 -0.42
N GLY A 744 -19.90 25.55 -1.17
CA GLY A 744 -19.74 24.10 -1.11
C GLY A 744 -21.08 23.38 -1.30
N GLY A 745 -21.03 22.06 -1.41
CA GLY A 745 -22.21 21.24 -1.69
C GLY A 745 -21.88 19.75 -1.74
N GLY A 746 -22.82 18.95 -2.25
CA GLY A 746 -22.66 17.51 -2.45
C GLY A 746 -23.44 16.98 -3.63
#